data_AF-A0A1E4SX46-F1
#
_entry.id   AF-A0A1E4SX46-F1
#
_cell.length_a   1.000
_cell.length_b   1.000
_cell.length_c   1.000
_cell.angle_alpha   90.00
_cell.angle_beta   90.00
_cell.angle_gamma   90.00
#
_symmetry.space_group_name_H-M   'P 1'
#
loop_
_entity.id
_entity.type
_entity.pdbx_description
1 polymer ?
#
loop_
_entity_poly.entity_id
_entity_poly.type
_entity_poly.pdbx_seq_one_letter_code
_entity_poly.pdbx_strand_id
1 'polypeptide(L)'
;MLEDFILTKLIVSGNIPDNQEWCDDGTLSIIGRKELIILKPRNLKADSIAAVSELFTLKRQTGSIRTLNNLLYDAFTDDETIRVGQVQGMELNSAVECNWSSCGVNGGDKSAVLSVVTDTMSGFILENDRFSEWVIVASLHEAIIKFENMRKNQRKIDLKKMITSKDLSKLRIHSVAWSKNIEPENFTTTIWPIKPSSLFLVCTEDTEVWCYYLDENKEIHRLNKFDLTECEPDDVYIKKCKISDWIYTDKTNQLHCYVGVNLTNNQVIIKKMIYDFNSQSVFFEDFKEVVPQSSRLTSCFDFRLLSDGAIGVCVVSTNKLSMGIIIGDAIKVKESDLKETFVNLVSCIQYGDAKEHNVILSNQLKDLIILKYSWCESDNMELHKFDYSKRMENSLSNPLISKLNEINKTNKSSLISIALHPSGAFVSMVHTIKQPYVDTRTSADKEASLSIVPLTRTNLPVDSILNRWSINYRASYKNQTYMLLKSVDGEMDLKLEKPPELKIDFTDEKPNLTEILQTNLYLSQISESTRLYSLVQSFESQNLLKTIASIVVQYIDKFEELDKLEDLDRLMYYSYCKLLNKPFETKTINLTIIELDCTESFDADSQDDMSTIVSLEGHGWRRCGITLLPMFDTKIKRCGECQTGVLNIEQPSLAKIVVDALAICVFCGEQYLLR
;
A
#
# COMPACT_ATOMS: atom_id res chain seq x y z
N MET A 1 11.42 -14.05 20.20
CA MET A 1 11.33 -13.96 18.72
C MET A 1 10.18 -14.84 18.27
N LEU A 2 9.43 -14.41 17.26
CA LEU A 2 8.25 -15.12 16.78
C LEU A 2 8.63 -16.44 16.10
N GLU A 3 7.76 -17.45 16.26
CA GLU A 3 7.84 -18.69 15.49
C GLU A 3 7.59 -18.42 13.99
N ASP A 4 8.36 -19.10 13.14
CA ASP A 4 8.30 -18.90 11.69
C ASP A 4 7.00 -19.42 11.09
N PHE A 5 6.49 -18.74 10.06
CA PHE A 5 5.31 -19.20 9.32
C PHE A 5 5.70 -20.12 8.16
N ILE A 6 5.31 -21.39 8.22
CA ILE A 6 5.60 -22.38 7.19
C ILE A 6 4.73 -22.13 5.93
N LEU A 7 5.39 -21.80 4.83
CA LEU A 7 4.82 -21.70 3.48
C LEU A 7 4.92 -23.07 2.81
N THR A 8 3.94 -23.94 3.09
CA THR A 8 3.90 -25.31 2.54
C THR A 8 3.96 -25.30 1.00
N LYS A 9 4.53 -26.30 0.32
CA LYS A 9 4.47 -26.46 -1.15
C LYS A 9 4.91 -25.25 -2.00
N LEU A 10 5.68 -24.29 -1.46
CA LEU A 10 6.17 -23.16 -2.25
C LEU A 10 7.24 -23.63 -3.24
N ILE A 11 6.92 -23.60 -4.53
CA ILE A 11 7.92 -23.87 -5.56
C ILE A 11 8.69 -22.59 -5.83
N VAL A 12 9.84 -22.46 -5.18
CA VAL A 12 10.75 -21.33 -5.36
C VAL A 12 11.28 -21.32 -6.80
N SER A 13 11.08 -20.22 -7.51
CA SER A 13 11.79 -19.91 -8.75
C SER A 13 13.23 -19.55 -8.43
N GLY A 14 14.19 -20.12 -9.16
CA GLY A 14 15.58 -19.68 -9.04
C GLY A 14 15.73 -18.24 -9.53
N ASN A 15 16.43 -17.40 -8.75
CA ASN A 15 16.92 -16.06 -9.13
C ASN A 15 15.87 -15.07 -9.69
N ILE A 16 14.68 -14.94 -9.09
CA ILE A 16 13.83 -13.75 -9.33
C ILE A 16 14.22 -12.67 -8.29
N PRO A 17 14.84 -11.55 -8.69
CA PRO A 17 15.09 -10.43 -7.79
C PRO A 17 13.76 -9.75 -7.42
N ASP A 18 13.64 -9.22 -6.20
CA ASP A 18 12.42 -8.57 -5.69
C ASP A 18 11.16 -9.44 -5.77
N ASN A 19 11.32 -10.75 -5.59
CA ASN A 19 10.23 -11.74 -5.53
C ASN A 19 9.32 -11.58 -4.30
N GLN A 20 9.54 -10.58 -3.47
CA GLN A 20 8.74 -10.29 -2.29
C GLN A 20 8.52 -8.77 -2.17
N GLU A 21 7.28 -8.37 -1.90
CA GLU A 21 6.94 -6.97 -1.64
C GLU A 21 5.87 -6.88 -0.56
N TRP A 22 6.07 -5.96 0.38
CA TRP A 22 5.16 -5.69 1.49
C TRP A 22 4.42 -4.38 1.24
N CYS A 23 3.11 -4.48 1.12
CA CYS A 23 2.21 -3.36 0.90
C CYS A 23 1.97 -2.56 2.18
N ASP A 24 1.65 -1.28 2.01
CA ASP A 24 1.24 -0.35 3.06
C ASP A 24 -0.14 -0.66 3.68
N ASP A 25 -0.87 -1.62 3.11
CA ASP A 25 -2.09 -2.22 3.68
C ASP A 25 -1.80 -3.41 4.61
N GLY A 26 -0.53 -3.80 4.74
CA GLY A 26 -0.04 -4.93 5.53
C GLY A 26 -0.02 -6.27 4.79
N THR A 27 -0.51 -6.32 3.56
CA THR A 27 -0.46 -7.51 2.71
C THR A 27 0.96 -7.73 2.19
N LEU A 28 1.40 -8.99 2.20
CA LEU A 28 2.71 -9.39 1.69
C LEU A 28 2.54 -10.32 0.49
N SER A 29 3.12 -9.96 -0.66
CA SER A 29 3.15 -10.82 -1.85
C SER A 29 4.49 -11.54 -1.97
N ILE A 30 4.45 -12.81 -2.38
CA ILE A 30 5.63 -13.63 -2.68
C ILE A 30 5.43 -14.33 -4.03
N ILE A 31 6.34 -14.08 -4.96
CA ILE A 31 6.36 -14.68 -6.30
C ILE A 31 7.05 -16.05 -6.22
N GLY A 32 6.29 -17.11 -6.49
CA GLY A 32 6.80 -18.45 -6.74
C GLY A 32 6.85 -18.77 -8.25
N ARG A 33 7.44 -19.90 -8.62
CA ARG A 33 7.63 -20.30 -10.03
C ARG A 33 6.33 -20.48 -10.81
N LYS A 34 5.24 -20.90 -10.15
CA LYS A 34 3.94 -21.18 -10.77
C LYS A 34 2.76 -20.70 -9.94
N GLU A 35 3.03 -19.88 -8.94
CA GLU A 35 2.06 -19.41 -7.97
C GLU A 35 2.46 -18.04 -7.47
N LEU A 36 1.46 -17.19 -7.22
CA LEU A 36 1.62 -16.01 -6.41
C LEU A 36 0.99 -16.29 -5.05
N ILE A 37 1.79 -16.11 -3.99
CA ILE A 37 1.31 -16.19 -2.62
C ILE A 37 1.00 -14.78 -2.14
N ILE A 38 -0.19 -14.63 -1.54
CA ILE A 38 -0.62 -13.38 -0.93
C ILE A 38 -0.94 -13.67 0.54
N LEU A 39 -0.20 -13.04 1.43
CA LEU A 39 -0.38 -13.12 2.87
C LEU A 39 -1.15 -11.88 3.32
N LYS A 40 -2.43 -12.04 3.64
CA LYS A 40 -3.26 -10.93 4.12
C LYS A 40 -3.14 -10.75 5.63
N PRO A 41 -3.10 -9.53 6.14
CA PRO A 41 -3.12 -9.29 7.58
C PRO A 41 -4.43 -9.83 8.17
N ARG A 42 -4.34 -10.45 9.36
CA ARG A 42 -5.51 -10.85 10.15
C ARG A 42 -5.97 -9.70 11.04
N ASN A 43 -7.27 -9.69 11.34
CA ASN A 43 -7.80 -8.91 12.45
C ASN A 43 -7.33 -9.59 13.76
N LEU A 44 -6.44 -8.92 14.49
CA LEU A 44 -5.80 -9.44 15.69
C LEU A 44 -6.58 -8.97 16.91
N LYS A 45 -7.14 -9.92 17.67
CA LYS A 45 -7.81 -9.66 18.95
C LYS A 45 -6.99 -10.09 20.17
N ALA A 46 -5.79 -10.62 19.94
CA ALA A 46 -4.95 -11.16 21.00
C ALA A 46 -4.06 -10.06 21.60
N ASP A 47 -3.82 -10.13 22.91
CA ASP A 47 -2.93 -9.19 23.61
C ASP A 47 -1.45 -9.38 23.26
N SER A 48 -1.08 -10.51 22.68
CA SER A 48 0.26 -10.81 22.21
C SER A 48 0.22 -11.85 21.10
N ILE A 49 1.34 -11.98 20.38
CA ILE A 49 1.51 -12.94 19.29
C ILE A 49 2.72 -13.83 19.60
N ALA A 50 2.58 -15.14 19.35
CA ALA A 50 3.68 -16.09 19.51
C ALA A 50 4.30 -16.50 18.16
N ALA A 51 3.49 -16.55 17.10
CA ALA A 51 3.90 -16.99 15.77
C ALA A 51 3.55 -16.00 14.66
N VAL A 52 4.36 -15.96 13.60
CA VAL A 52 4.09 -15.17 12.39
C VAL A 52 2.78 -15.61 11.71
N SER A 53 2.38 -16.88 11.85
CA SER A 53 1.12 -17.41 11.30
C SER A 53 -0.14 -16.79 11.91
N GLU A 54 -0.03 -16.17 13.09
CA GLU A 54 -1.14 -15.43 13.71
C GLU A 54 -1.38 -14.10 13.02
N LEU A 55 -0.35 -13.51 12.40
CA LEU A 55 -0.43 -12.23 11.71
C LEU A 55 -1.08 -12.33 10.33
N PHE A 56 -1.02 -13.50 9.69
CA PHE A 56 -1.38 -13.64 8.28
C PHE A 56 -2.34 -14.77 7.96
N THR A 57 -3.22 -14.51 7.01
CA THR A 57 -3.96 -15.54 6.28
C THR A 57 -3.28 -15.80 4.94
N LEU A 58 -2.84 -17.04 4.74
CA LEU A 58 -2.22 -17.49 3.49
C LEU A 58 -3.29 -17.69 2.41
N LYS A 59 -3.16 -16.97 1.29
CA LYS A 59 -3.92 -17.21 0.06
C LYS A 59 -2.99 -17.53 -1.10
N ARG A 60 -3.37 -18.50 -1.94
CA ARG A 60 -2.63 -18.90 -3.14
C ARG A 60 -3.41 -18.56 -4.39
N GLN A 61 -2.79 -17.81 -5.29
CA GLN A 61 -3.33 -17.49 -6.60
C GLN A 61 -2.69 -18.39 -7.65
N THR A 62 -3.00 -19.69 -7.60
CA THR A 62 -2.52 -20.70 -8.57
C THR A 62 -3.44 -20.81 -9.79
N GLY A 63 -4.76 -20.74 -9.59
CA GLY A 63 -5.76 -20.84 -10.65
C GLY A 63 -5.82 -19.59 -11.51
N SER A 64 -6.11 -18.44 -10.89
CA SER A 64 -6.37 -17.18 -11.58
C SER A 64 -5.20 -16.69 -12.45
N ILE A 65 -3.95 -16.90 -12.03
CA ILE A 65 -2.76 -16.48 -12.78
C ILE A 65 -2.50 -17.37 -13.99
N ARG A 66 -2.71 -18.69 -13.87
CA ARG A 66 -2.55 -19.61 -15.00
C ARG A 66 -3.63 -19.42 -16.05
N THR A 67 -4.81 -18.95 -15.64
CA THR A 67 -5.92 -18.62 -16.53
C THR A 67 -5.83 -17.20 -17.10
N LEU A 68 -4.79 -16.43 -16.80
CA LEU A 68 -4.59 -15.12 -17.43
C LEU A 68 -4.40 -15.33 -18.93
N ASN A 69 -5.24 -14.69 -19.74
CA ASN A 69 -5.11 -14.78 -21.19
C ASN A 69 -3.81 -14.09 -21.63
N ASN A 70 -2.91 -14.83 -22.28
CA ASN A 70 -1.80 -14.23 -23.02
C ASN A 70 -2.36 -13.58 -24.29
N LEU A 71 -2.67 -12.29 -24.23
CA LEU A 71 -3.23 -11.53 -25.36
C LEU A 71 -2.28 -11.49 -26.57
N LEU A 72 -0.97 -11.63 -26.34
CA LEU A 72 0.05 -11.63 -27.40
C LEU A 72 0.18 -12.98 -28.11
N TYR A 73 -0.46 -14.04 -27.60
CA TYR A 73 -0.43 -15.37 -28.22
C TYR A 73 -1.02 -15.36 -29.65
N ASP A 74 -2.13 -14.64 -29.83
CA ASP A 74 -2.82 -14.55 -31.12
C ASP A 74 -2.19 -13.53 -32.09
N ALA A 75 -1.22 -12.74 -31.61
CA ALA A 75 -0.60 -11.69 -32.39
C ALA A 75 0.34 -12.27 -33.45
N PHE A 76 0.14 -11.93 -34.72
CA PHE A 76 1.00 -12.35 -35.83
C PHE A 76 1.95 -11.22 -36.26
N THR A 77 3.26 -11.48 -36.35
CA THR A 77 4.29 -10.50 -36.76
C THR A 77 5.10 -11.04 -37.96
N ASP A 78 5.56 -10.16 -38.86
CA ASP A 78 6.53 -10.49 -39.92
C ASP A 78 7.95 -10.69 -39.40
N ASP A 79 8.26 -10.14 -38.23
CA ASP A 79 9.62 -10.06 -37.74
C ASP A 79 10.03 -11.35 -36.99
N GLU A 80 10.90 -12.16 -37.62
CA GLU A 80 11.40 -13.40 -37.04
C GLU A 80 12.21 -13.21 -35.74
N THR A 81 12.75 -12.00 -35.49
CA THR A 81 13.58 -11.72 -34.32
C THR A 81 12.78 -11.55 -33.02
N ILE A 82 11.45 -11.44 -33.12
CA ILE A 82 10.56 -10.95 -32.06
C ILE A 82 9.60 -12.07 -31.62
N ARG A 83 10.13 -13.23 -31.19
CA ARG A 83 9.30 -14.40 -30.76
C ARG A 83 9.11 -14.57 -29.24
N VAL A 84 9.75 -13.74 -28.40
CA VAL A 84 9.55 -13.81 -26.94
C VAL A 84 8.14 -13.26 -26.61
N GLY A 85 7.29 -14.09 -25.99
CA GLY A 85 5.86 -13.81 -25.74
C GLY A 85 4.88 -14.57 -26.64
N GLN A 86 5.29 -14.96 -27.87
CA GLN A 86 4.50 -15.79 -28.79
C GLN A 86 4.73 -17.30 -28.60
N VAL A 87 5.91 -17.70 -28.10
CA VAL A 87 6.36 -19.11 -28.08
C VAL A 87 5.93 -19.88 -26.81
N GLN A 88 5.51 -19.17 -25.76
CA GLN A 88 4.97 -19.82 -24.56
C GLN A 88 3.47 -20.09 -24.77
N GLY A 89 3.11 -21.37 -24.87
CA GLY A 89 1.73 -21.80 -25.09
C GLY A 89 0.77 -21.33 -23.98
N MET A 90 -0.54 -21.38 -24.27
CA MET A 90 -1.63 -20.86 -23.42
C MET A 90 -1.68 -21.39 -21.96
N GLU A 91 -0.90 -22.40 -21.58
CA GLU A 91 -1.20 -23.21 -20.39
C GLU A 91 -0.43 -22.84 -19.11
N LEU A 92 0.63 -22.03 -19.15
CA LEU A 92 1.49 -21.78 -17.97
C LEU A 92 2.09 -20.36 -17.90
N ASN A 93 1.26 -19.34 -17.72
CA ASN A 93 1.75 -18.01 -17.34
C ASN A 93 2.28 -18.04 -15.90
N SER A 94 3.41 -17.39 -15.66
CA SER A 94 3.98 -17.17 -14.33
C SER A 94 4.24 -15.69 -14.08
N ALA A 95 3.99 -15.24 -12.85
CA ALA A 95 4.33 -13.87 -12.47
C ALA A 95 5.85 -13.71 -12.39
N VAL A 96 6.37 -12.65 -13.00
CA VAL A 96 7.80 -12.28 -12.95
C VAL A 96 8.03 -10.98 -12.19
N GLU A 97 7.03 -10.11 -12.15
CA GLU A 97 7.04 -8.89 -11.35
C GLU A 97 5.66 -8.68 -10.73
N CYS A 98 5.66 -8.20 -9.49
CA CYS A 98 4.47 -7.76 -8.78
C CYS A 98 4.80 -6.41 -8.13
N ASN A 99 3.88 -5.45 -8.24
CA ASN A 99 4.04 -4.13 -7.64
C ASN A 99 2.71 -3.67 -7.03
N TRP A 100 2.73 -3.36 -5.73
CA TRP A 100 1.57 -2.83 -5.00
C TRP A 100 1.39 -1.33 -5.26
N SER A 101 0.14 -0.93 -5.48
CA SER A 101 -0.25 0.47 -5.34
C SER A 101 -0.19 0.90 -3.87
N SER A 102 -0.27 2.21 -3.62
CA SER A 102 -0.61 2.69 -2.28
C SER A 102 -2.02 2.23 -1.88
N CYS A 103 -2.29 2.21 -0.58
CA CYS A 103 -3.65 2.06 -0.06
C CYS A 103 -4.61 3.12 -0.62
N GLY A 104 -5.89 2.75 -0.75
CA GLY A 104 -6.95 3.66 -1.15
C GLY A 104 -7.17 3.78 -2.67
N VAL A 105 -6.45 2.99 -3.46
CA VAL A 105 -6.61 2.95 -4.93
C VAL A 105 -7.83 2.13 -5.35
N ASN A 106 -8.13 1.02 -4.68
CA ASN A 106 -9.32 0.24 -5.00
C ASN A 106 -10.59 1.05 -4.73
N GLY A 107 -11.45 1.27 -5.73
CA GLY A 107 -12.70 2.01 -5.58
C GLY A 107 -13.67 1.39 -4.56
N GLY A 108 -13.70 0.05 -4.46
CA GLY A 108 -14.67 -0.69 -3.67
C GLY A 108 -14.35 -0.78 -2.17
N ASP A 109 -13.21 -1.40 -1.85
CA ASP A 109 -12.74 -1.62 -0.48
C ASP A 109 -11.48 -0.81 -0.17
N LYS A 110 -11.21 0.30 -0.88
CA LYS A 110 -10.10 1.24 -0.62
C LYS A 110 -8.75 0.57 -0.27
N SER A 111 -8.50 -0.66 -0.73
CA SER A 111 -7.26 -1.39 -0.51
C SER A 111 -6.23 -0.96 -1.54
N ALA A 112 -5.00 -1.44 -1.37
CA ALA A 112 -4.08 -1.45 -2.49
C ALA A 112 -4.57 -2.42 -3.57
N VAL A 113 -4.21 -2.13 -4.81
CA VAL A 113 -4.32 -3.05 -5.95
C VAL A 113 -2.94 -3.59 -6.29
N LEU A 114 -2.90 -4.77 -6.88
CA LEU A 114 -1.67 -5.44 -7.28
C LEU A 114 -1.52 -5.41 -8.79
N SER A 115 -0.45 -4.81 -9.29
CA SER A 115 -0.04 -5.04 -10.67
C SER A 115 0.81 -6.30 -10.78
N VAL A 116 0.56 -7.09 -11.82
CA VAL A 116 1.29 -8.33 -12.13
C VAL A 116 1.77 -8.28 -13.57
N VAL A 117 3.06 -8.49 -13.77
CA VAL A 117 3.67 -8.75 -15.08
C VAL A 117 4.03 -10.22 -15.16
N THR A 118 3.72 -10.86 -16.29
CA THR A 118 3.99 -12.28 -16.53
C THR A 118 5.24 -12.51 -17.36
N ASP A 119 5.73 -13.75 -17.38
CA ASP A 119 6.80 -14.21 -18.28
C ASP A 119 6.48 -14.10 -19.77
N THR A 120 5.19 -13.98 -20.12
CA THR A 120 4.71 -13.65 -21.46
C THR A 120 4.66 -12.15 -21.77
N MET A 121 5.22 -11.30 -20.89
CA MET A 121 5.17 -9.84 -20.97
C MET A 121 3.73 -9.28 -20.93
N SER A 122 2.80 -10.04 -20.33
CA SER A 122 1.42 -9.62 -20.14
C SER A 122 1.28 -8.88 -18.81
N GLY A 123 0.49 -7.80 -18.79
CA GLY A 123 0.33 -6.93 -17.62
C GLY A 123 -1.13 -6.82 -17.18
N PHE A 124 -1.38 -7.04 -15.90
CA PHE A 124 -2.72 -7.04 -15.30
C PHE A 124 -2.74 -6.24 -14.00
N ILE A 125 -3.90 -5.66 -13.68
CA ILE A 125 -4.20 -5.12 -12.35
C ILE A 125 -5.21 -6.06 -11.69
N LEU A 126 -4.89 -6.50 -10.48
CA LEU A 126 -5.73 -7.34 -9.65
C LEU A 126 -6.18 -6.55 -8.44
N GLU A 127 -7.43 -6.77 -8.04
CA GLU A 127 -7.96 -6.26 -6.78
C GLU A 127 -8.40 -7.43 -5.90
N ASN A 128 -8.60 -7.14 -4.62
CA ASN A 128 -9.31 -8.05 -3.75
C ASN A 128 -10.81 -7.81 -3.82
N ASP A 129 -11.58 -8.86 -4.10
CA ASP A 129 -13.04 -8.78 -4.09
C ASP A 129 -13.60 -8.92 -2.66
N ARG A 130 -14.91 -8.70 -2.53
CA ARG A 130 -15.62 -8.77 -1.24
C ARG A 130 -15.63 -10.18 -0.62
N PHE A 131 -15.39 -11.22 -1.43
CA PHE A 131 -15.27 -12.61 -0.98
C PHE A 131 -13.83 -13.01 -0.69
N SER A 132 -12.95 -12.02 -0.65
CA SER A 132 -11.56 -12.16 -0.31
C SER A 132 -10.72 -12.81 -1.42
N GLU A 133 -11.27 -13.04 -2.61
CA GLU A 133 -10.59 -13.57 -3.78
C GLU A 133 -9.89 -12.46 -4.57
N TRP A 134 -8.89 -12.82 -5.39
CA TRP A 134 -8.18 -11.85 -6.22
C TRP A 134 -8.68 -11.96 -7.64
N VAL A 135 -9.21 -10.86 -8.16
CA VAL A 135 -9.85 -10.78 -9.47
C VAL A 135 -9.14 -9.76 -10.35
N ILE A 136 -9.11 -10.00 -11.65
CA ILE A 136 -8.54 -9.08 -12.63
C ILE A 136 -9.53 -7.94 -12.83
N VAL A 137 -9.09 -6.71 -12.61
CA VAL A 137 -9.92 -5.52 -12.83
C VAL A 137 -9.60 -4.81 -14.13
N ALA A 138 -8.35 -4.93 -14.59
CA ALA A 138 -7.93 -4.30 -15.83
C ALA A 138 -6.82 -5.10 -16.52
N SER A 139 -6.91 -5.19 -17.84
CA SER A 139 -5.84 -5.61 -18.73
C SER A 139 -5.09 -4.39 -19.23
N LEU A 140 -3.78 -4.30 -18.95
CA LEU A 140 -2.96 -3.17 -19.40
C LEU A 140 -2.83 -3.15 -20.92
N HIS A 141 -2.86 -4.32 -21.57
CA HIS A 141 -2.79 -4.42 -23.03
C HIS A 141 -4.04 -3.83 -23.68
N GLU A 142 -5.23 -4.17 -23.17
CA GLU A 142 -6.48 -3.63 -23.68
C GLU A 142 -6.53 -2.12 -23.54
N ALA A 143 -6.06 -1.59 -22.40
CA ALA A 143 -5.93 -0.16 -22.19
C ALA A 143 -4.97 0.49 -23.22
N ILE A 144 -3.77 -0.07 -23.42
CA ILE A 144 -2.80 0.44 -24.39
C ILE A 144 -3.39 0.44 -25.80
N ILE A 145 -4.00 -0.68 -26.24
CA ILE A 145 -4.63 -0.81 -27.56
C ILE A 145 -5.74 0.23 -27.73
N LYS A 146 -6.61 0.40 -26.72
CA LYS A 146 -7.68 1.41 -26.72
C LYS A 146 -7.12 2.80 -26.99
N PHE A 147 -6.06 3.20 -26.29
CA PHE A 147 -5.47 4.53 -26.46
C PHE A 147 -4.69 4.72 -27.76
N GLU A 148 -3.90 3.72 -28.19
CA GLU A 148 -3.20 3.79 -29.48
C GLU A 148 -4.21 3.91 -30.64
N ASN A 149 -5.32 3.17 -30.57
CA ASN A 149 -6.38 3.23 -31.60
C ASN A 149 -7.18 4.54 -31.61
N MET A 150 -7.09 5.35 -30.56
CA MET A 150 -7.68 6.69 -30.49
C MET A 150 -6.77 7.78 -31.08
N ARG A 151 -5.47 7.51 -31.27
CA ARG A 151 -4.54 8.50 -31.85
C ARG A 151 -4.88 8.77 -33.31
N LYS A 152 -5.08 10.05 -33.64
CA LYS A 152 -5.29 10.49 -35.03
C LYS A 152 -4.03 10.18 -35.86
N ASN A 153 -4.22 9.73 -37.09
CA ASN A 153 -3.16 9.42 -38.07
C ASN A 153 -2.23 8.25 -37.73
N GLN A 154 -2.60 7.37 -36.78
CA GLN A 154 -1.89 6.10 -36.56
C GLN A 154 -2.71 4.92 -37.08
N ARG A 155 -2.01 3.87 -37.51
CA ARG A 155 -2.61 2.59 -37.86
C ARG A 155 -3.24 1.98 -36.61
N LYS A 156 -4.46 1.45 -36.73
CA LYS A 156 -5.10 0.74 -35.61
C LYS A 156 -4.39 -0.59 -35.36
N ILE A 157 -4.07 -0.85 -34.09
CA ILE A 157 -3.60 -2.13 -33.59
C ILE A 157 -4.81 -3.08 -33.51
N ASP A 158 -4.72 -4.20 -34.23
CA ASP A 158 -5.71 -5.27 -34.27
C ASP A 158 -4.96 -6.60 -34.25
N LEU A 159 -5.02 -7.29 -33.10
CA LEU A 159 -4.27 -8.53 -32.86
C LEU A 159 -4.72 -9.70 -33.74
N LYS A 160 -5.91 -9.61 -34.35
CA LYS A 160 -6.38 -10.60 -35.33
C LYS A 160 -5.74 -10.44 -36.70
N LYS A 161 -4.96 -9.37 -36.90
CA LYS A 161 -4.23 -9.06 -38.12
C LYS A 161 -2.73 -9.07 -37.84
N MET A 162 -1.97 -9.04 -38.92
CA MET A 162 -0.54 -8.86 -38.88
C MET A 162 -0.21 -7.49 -38.25
N ILE A 163 0.48 -7.49 -37.12
CA ILE A 163 0.95 -6.30 -36.41
C ILE A 163 2.41 -6.02 -36.73
N THR A 164 2.82 -4.75 -36.64
CA THR A 164 4.22 -4.38 -36.89
C THR A 164 5.09 -4.59 -35.65
N SER A 165 6.41 -4.70 -35.82
CA SER A 165 7.38 -4.71 -34.71
C SER A 165 7.17 -3.54 -33.73
N LYS A 166 6.90 -2.33 -34.25
CA LYS A 166 6.61 -1.14 -33.43
C LYS A 166 5.28 -1.22 -32.67
N ASP A 167 4.28 -1.89 -33.21
CA ASP A 167 3.02 -2.12 -32.47
C ASP A 167 3.25 -3.14 -31.34
N LEU A 168 4.08 -4.16 -31.60
CA LEU A 168 4.41 -5.18 -30.63
C LEU A 168 5.28 -4.63 -29.48
N SER A 169 6.23 -3.73 -29.78
CA SER A 169 7.08 -3.12 -28.75
C SER A 169 6.27 -2.35 -27.70
N LYS A 170 5.20 -1.66 -28.12
CA LYS A 170 4.24 -0.97 -27.24
C LYS A 170 3.43 -1.89 -26.34
N LEU A 171 3.30 -3.16 -26.70
CA LEU A 171 2.46 -4.11 -25.95
C LEU A 171 3.27 -4.99 -25.00
N ARG A 172 4.57 -5.17 -25.23
CA ARG A 172 5.42 -5.98 -24.36
C ARG A 172 5.79 -5.22 -23.10
N ILE A 173 5.11 -5.56 -22.01
CA ILE A 173 5.28 -4.89 -20.71
C ILE A 173 6.38 -5.61 -19.93
N HIS A 174 7.41 -4.85 -19.53
CA HIS A 174 8.53 -5.37 -18.74
C HIS A 174 8.40 -5.03 -17.25
N SER A 175 7.84 -3.87 -16.92
CA SER A 175 7.73 -3.41 -15.53
C SER A 175 6.55 -2.46 -15.34
N VAL A 176 5.95 -2.50 -14.15
CA VAL A 176 4.89 -1.58 -13.72
C VAL A 176 5.27 -1.00 -12.38
N ALA A 177 5.25 0.33 -12.27
CA ALA A 177 5.63 1.02 -11.05
C ALA A 177 4.52 1.97 -10.59
N TRP A 178 4.03 1.77 -9.37
CA TRP A 178 3.06 2.66 -8.74
C TRP A 178 3.73 3.78 -7.99
N SER A 179 3.07 4.94 -7.97
CA SER A 179 3.38 6.00 -7.03
C SER A 179 3.09 5.55 -5.60
N LYS A 180 3.96 5.94 -4.67
CA LYS A 180 3.90 5.49 -3.26
C LYS A 180 3.76 6.67 -2.30
N ASN A 181 3.13 6.41 -1.16
CA ASN A 181 3.09 7.23 0.06
C ASN A 181 2.80 8.72 -0.15
N ILE A 182 1.62 9.17 0.29
CA ILE A 182 1.29 10.60 0.32
C ILE A 182 0.92 11.03 1.72
N GLU A 183 1.53 12.13 2.14
CA GLU A 183 1.26 12.73 3.44
C GLU A 183 -0.11 13.45 3.43
N PRO A 184 -1.06 13.04 4.30
CA PRO A 184 -2.43 13.56 4.38
C PRO A 184 -2.56 15.07 4.61
N GLU A 185 -1.62 15.62 5.40
CA GLU A 185 -1.70 16.98 5.93
C GLU A 185 -1.71 18.04 4.82
N ASN A 186 -1.35 17.61 3.61
CA ASN A 186 -1.19 18.44 2.43
C ASN A 186 -2.44 18.49 1.53
N PHE A 187 -3.53 17.80 1.91
CA PHE A 187 -4.78 17.82 1.15
C PHE A 187 -5.82 18.72 1.81
N THR A 188 -6.56 19.47 0.99
CA THR A 188 -7.70 20.29 1.44
C THR A 188 -9.06 19.66 1.15
N THR A 189 -9.13 18.75 0.16
CA THR A 189 -10.35 18.00 -0.21
C THR A 189 -9.96 16.62 -0.74
N THR A 190 -10.74 15.57 -0.45
CA THR A 190 -10.47 14.21 -0.93
C THR A 190 -11.51 13.76 -1.95
N ILE A 191 -11.09 13.55 -3.20
CA ILE A 191 -11.79 12.70 -4.18
C ILE A 191 -11.06 11.35 -4.18
N TRP A 192 -11.79 10.26 -3.98
CA TRP A 192 -11.24 8.90 -3.93
C TRP A 192 -11.36 8.20 -5.30
N PRO A 193 -10.37 7.41 -5.76
CA PRO A 193 -9.02 7.30 -5.21
C PRO A 193 -8.28 8.64 -5.28
N ILE A 194 -7.43 8.92 -4.29
CA ILE A 194 -6.53 10.09 -4.33
C ILE A 194 -5.72 9.95 -5.62
N LYS A 195 -6.00 10.81 -6.60
CA LYS A 195 -5.49 10.66 -7.97
C LYS A 195 -3.98 10.42 -8.02
N PRO A 196 -3.15 11.18 -7.26
CA PRO A 196 -1.72 10.92 -7.12
C PRO A 196 -1.32 9.55 -6.56
N SER A 197 -2.13 8.88 -5.75
CA SER A 197 -1.83 7.54 -5.17
C SER A 197 -2.07 6.40 -6.16
N SER A 198 -2.97 6.64 -7.11
CA SER A 198 -3.38 5.73 -8.18
C SER A 198 -2.63 5.95 -9.49
N LEU A 199 -1.56 6.74 -9.48
CA LEU A 199 -0.71 6.93 -10.64
C LEU A 199 0.24 5.74 -10.78
N PHE A 200 0.46 5.31 -12.02
CA PHE A 200 1.42 4.27 -12.32
C PHE A 200 2.03 4.45 -13.70
N LEU A 201 3.25 3.94 -13.86
CA LEU A 201 3.97 3.87 -15.12
C LEU A 201 3.90 2.45 -15.66
N VAL A 202 3.70 2.33 -16.97
CA VAL A 202 3.82 1.07 -17.69
C VAL A 202 5.02 1.17 -18.62
N CYS A 203 6.04 0.35 -18.36
CA CYS A 203 7.27 0.33 -19.13
C CYS A 203 7.21 -0.79 -20.16
N THR A 204 7.36 -0.41 -21.42
CA THR A 204 7.29 -1.32 -22.57
C THR A 204 8.60 -1.30 -23.36
N GLU A 205 8.66 -2.02 -24.48
CA GLU A 205 9.80 -1.93 -25.41
C GLU A 205 9.74 -0.66 -26.28
N ASP A 206 8.67 0.14 -26.19
CA ASP A 206 8.58 1.45 -26.86
C ASP A 206 9.41 2.52 -26.14
N THR A 207 9.85 3.54 -26.88
CA THR A 207 10.64 4.65 -26.31
C THR A 207 9.78 5.61 -25.49
N GLU A 208 8.48 5.64 -25.74
CA GLU A 208 7.53 6.44 -24.98
C GLU A 208 7.07 5.72 -23.70
N VAL A 209 7.35 6.32 -22.55
CA VAL A 209 6.86 5.81 -21.27
C VAL A 209 5.69 6.65 -20.82
N TRP A 210 4.54 6.01 -20.66
CA TRP A 210 3.29 6.67 -20.31
C TRP A 210 2.94 6.51 -18.83
N CYS A 211 2.47 7.62 -18.24
CA CYS A 211 1.82 7.66 -16.94
C CYS A 211 0.31 7.49 -17.08
N TYR A 212 -0.22 6.61 -16.26
CA TYR A 212 -1.61 6.22 -16.22
C TYR A 212 -2.20 6.48 -14.83
N TYR A 213 -3.53 6.55 -14.78
CA TYR A 213 -4.33 6.67 -13.57
C TYR A 213 -5.44 5.63 -13.58
N LEU A 214 -5.65 4.93 -12.47
CA LEU A 214 -6.81 4.04 -12.27
C LEU A 214 -7.89 4.78 -11.49
N ASP A 215 -9.08 4.91 -12.07
CA ASP A 215 -10.20 5.60 -11.42
C ASP A 215 -11.05 4.70 -10.50
N GLU A 216 -12.04 5.29 -9.83
CA GLU A 216 -12.96 4.58 -8.95
C GLU A 216 -13.81 3.51 -9.66
N ASN A 217 -14.02 3.66 -10.96
CA ASN A 217 -14.76 2.74 -11.82
C ASN A 217 -13.84 1.64 -12.40
N LYS A 218 -12.57 1.62 -11.99
CA LYS A 218 -11.53 0.69 -12.44
C LYS A 218 -11.19 0.89 -13.92
N GLU A 219 -11.47 2.07 -14.47
CA GLU A 219 -11.03 2.45 -15.79
C GLU A 219 -9.62 3.05 -15.72
N ILE A 220 -8.79 2.65 -16.69
CA ILE A 220 -7.45 3.21 -16.86
C ILE A 220 -7.56 4.45 -17.75
N HIS A 221 -6.94 5.53 -17.31
CA HIS A 221 -6.78 6.80 -18.02
C HIS A 221 -5.30 7.05 -18.32
N ARG A 222 -5.01 7.67 -19.46
CA ARG A 222 -3.64 8.02 -19.89
C ARG A 222 -3.42 9.52 -19.70
N LEU A 223 -2.37 9.90 -18.97
CA LEU A 223 -2.10 11.30 -18.60
C LEU A 223 -1.01 11.94 -19.48
N ASN A 224 0.25 11.68 -19.16
CA ASN A 224 1.40 12.27 -19.85
C ASN A 224 2.51 11.24 -20.04
N LYS A 225 3.52 11.56 -20.84
CA LYS A 225 4.67 10.69 -21.12
C LYS A 225 6.00 11.41 -20.96
N PHE A 226 7.06 10.60 -20.92
CA PHE A 226 8.41 11.03 -21.28
C PHE A 226 8.99 10.10 -22.36
N ASP A 227 10.04 10.55 -23.03
CA ASP A 227 10.67 9.84 -24.15
C ASP A 227 12.12 9.45 -23.80
N LEU A 228 12.50 8.22 -24.14
CA LEU A 228 13.85 7.70 -23.95
C LEU A 228 14.81 8.05 -25.10
N THR A 229 14.31 8.60 -26.21
CA THR A 229 15.15 9.04 -27.35
C THR A 229 16.16 10.12 -26.97
N GLU A 230 15.96 10.83 -25.86
CA GLU A 230 16.95 11.75 -25.29
C GLU A 230 18.20 11.02 -24.76
N CYS A 231 18.11 9.71 -24.49
CA CYS A 231 19.15 8.96 -23.81
C CYS A 231 20.06 8.14 -24.74
N GLU A 232 19.56 7.32 -25.69
CA GLU A 232 20.42 6.37 -26.44
C GLU A 232 19.75 5.81 -27.74
N PRO A 233 20.45 5.02 -28.60
CA PRO A 233 20.00 4.65 -29.96
C PRO A 233 18.83 3.65 -30.03
N ASP A 234 18.37 3.35 -31.25
CA ASP A 234 17.37 2.32 -31.57
C ASP A 234 17.67 1.01 -30.80
N ASP A 235 16.63 0.37 -30.25
CA ASP A 235 16.62 -0.90 -29.46
C ASP A 235 16.92 -0.84 -27.95
N VAL A 236 17.07 0.34 -27.35
CA VAL A 236 17.13 0.48 -25.87
C VAL A 236 15.74 0.63 -25.26
N TYR A 237 15.41 -0.21 -24.28
CA TYR A 237 14.14 -0.13 -23.54
C TYR A 237 14.34 -0.29 -22.03
N ILE A 238 13.28 -0.03 -21.26
CA ILE A 238 13.31 -0.13 -19.79
C ILE A 238 13.08 -1.58 -19.38
N LYS A 239 14.06 -2.15 -18.67
CA LYS A 239 13.94 -3.46 -18.01
C LYS A 239 13.17 -3.38 -16.70
N LYS A 240 13.33 -2.28 -15.96
CA LYS A 240 12.76 -2.12 -14.62
C LYS A 240 12.52 -0.66 -14.27
N CYS A 241 11.41 -0.38 -13.60
CA CYS A 241 11.07 0.95 -13.12
C CYS A 241 10.73 0.92 -11.62
N LYS A 242 11.12 1.96 -10.89
CA LYS A 242 10.65 2.24 -9.53
C LYS A 242 10.30 3.73 -9.43
N ILE A 243 9.32 4.04 -8.60
CA ILE A 243 8.93 5.41 -8.26
C ILE A 243 9.19 5.58 -6.76
N SER A 244 9.83 6.68 -6.38
CA SER A 244 10.00 7.06 -4.98
C SER A 244 8.69 7.47 -4.35
N ASP A 245 8.70 7.62 -3.03
CA ASP A 245 7.59 8.26 -2.30
C ASP A 245 7.41 9.72 -2.76
N TRP A 246 6.20 10.24 -2.61
CA TRP A 246 5.89 11.64 -2.87
C TRP A 246 6.43 12.56 -1.77
N ILE A 247 6.93 13.73 -2.20
CA ILE A 247 7.32 14.84 -1.33
C ILE A 247 6.45 16.03 -1.69
N TYR A 248 5.82 16.64 -0.69
CA TYR A 248 5.01 17.84 -0.88
C TYR A 248 5.83 19.12 -0.79
N THR A 249 5.40 20.16 -1.51
CA THR A 249 6.02 21.48 -1.46
C THR A 249 4.96 22.56 -1.33
N ASP A 250 4.76 23.06 -0.11
CA ASP A 250 3.75 24.07 0.25
C ASP A 250 3.75 25.30 -0.67
N LYS A 251 4.95 25.74 -1.08
CA LYS A 251 5.13 26.96 -1.87
C LYS A 251 4.47 26.91 -3.24
N THR A 252 4.38 25.73 -3.84
CA THR A 252 3.87 25.56 -5.22
C THR A 252 2.58 24.76 -5.29
N ASN A 253 2.07 24.24 -4.16
CA ASN A 253 0.93 23.33 -4.11
C ASN A 253 1.10 22.16 -5.10
N GLN A 254 2.28 21.53 -5.06
CA GLN A 254 2.67 20.44 -5.94
C GLN A 254 3.24 19.28 -5.13
N LEU A 255 3.00 18.07 -5.62
CA LEU A 255 3.74 16.89 -5.20
C LEU A 255 4.86 16.62 -6.21
N HIS A 256 6.02 16.21 -5.72
CA HIS A 256 7.07 15.70 -6.58
C HIS A 256 7.61 14.36 -6.07
N CYS A 257 7.99 13.49 -6.98
CA CYS A 257 8.66 12.23 -6.70
C CYS A 257 9.70 11.96 -7.79
N TYR A 258 10.48 10.89 -7.63
CA TYR A 258 11.53 10.50 -8.56
C TYR A 258 11.21 9.16 -9.19
N VAL A 259 11.24 9.14 -10.52
CA VAL A 259 11.09 7.95 -11.35
C VAL A 259 12.48 7.51 -11.75
N GLY A 260 12.86 6.31 -11.37
CA GLY A 260 14.12 5.71 -11.76
C GLY A 260 13.88 4.54 -12.70
N VAL A 261 14.68 4.49 -13.76
CA VAL A 261 14.55 3.45 -14.78
C VAL A 261 15.91 2.81 -15.04
N ASN A 262 15.91 1.48 -15.11
CA ASN A 262 17.05 0.66 -15.50
C ASN A 262 16.85 0.19 -16.94
N LEU A 263 17.76 0.59 -17.81
CA LEU A 263 17.69 0.33 -19.26
C LEU A 263 18.35 -0.99 -19.66
N THR A 264 18.11 -1.45 -20.88
CA THR A 264 18.68 -2.71 -21.39
C THR A 264 20.21 -2.70 -21.45
N ASN A 265 20.81 -1.53 -21.64
CA ASN A 265 22.24 -1.26 -21.61
C ASN A 265 22.82 -1.12 -20.17
N ASN A 266 22.03 -1.44 -19.14
CA ASN A 266 22.33 -1.33 -17.70
C ASN A 266 22.57 0.09 -17.16
N GLN A 267 22.30 1.12 -17.95
CA GLN A 267 22.28 2.51 -17.48
C GLN A 267 21.11 2.71 -16.51
N VAL A 268 21.32 3.51 -15.47
CA VAL A 268 20.26 3.93 -14.54
C VAL A 268 20.14 5.44 -14.54
N ILE A 269 18.96 5.90 -14.94
CA ILE A 269 18.62 7.32 -15.02
C ILE A 269 17.43 7.60 -14.10
N ILE A 270 17.37 8.83 -13.60
CA ILE A 270 16.30 9.32 -12.73
C ILE A 270 15.65 10.54 -13.39
N LYS A 271 14.33 10.62 -13.31
CA LYS A 271 13.51 11.75 -13.75
C LYS A 271 12.63 12.22 -12.60
N LYS A 272 12.49 13.54 -12.43
CA LYS A 272 11.54 14.08 -11.44
C LYS A 272 10.15 14.11 -12.08
N MET A 273 9.17 13.53 -11.38
CA MET A 273 7.76 13.57 -11.75
C MET A 273 7.05 14.55 -10.82
N ILE A 274 6.26 15.45 -11.38
CA ILE A 274 5.52 16.48 -10.64
C ILE A 274 4.04 16.32 -10.90
N TYR A 275 3.24 16.34 -9.84
CA TYR A 275 1.80 16.42 -9.91
C TYR A 275 1.33 17.80 -9.44
N ASP A 276 0.63 18.52 -10.30
CA ASP A 276 0.03 19.82 -9.98
C ASP A 276 -1.45 19.65 -9.63
N PHE A 277 -1.81 20.02 -8.40
CA PHE A 277 -3.19 19.94 -7.92
C PHE A 277 -4.13 20.89 -8.66
N ASN A 278 -3.64 22.03 -9.14
CA ASN A 278 -4.49 23.04 -9.79
C ASN A 278 -4.95 22.58 -11.17
N SER A 279 -4.04 22.03 -11.98
CA SER A 279 -4.34 21.50 -13.31
C SER A 279 -4.72 20.02 -13.31
N GLN A 280 -4.54 19.32 -12.18
CA GLN A 280 -4.67 17.87 -12.04
C GLN A 280 -3.85 17.09 -13.08
N SER A 281 -2.67 17.60 -13.42
CA SER A 281 -1.83 17.09 -14.50
C SER A 281 -0.45 16.67 -14.00
N VAL A 282 0.21 15.81 -14.78
CA VAL A 282 1.52 15.23 -14.46
C VAL A 282 2.55 15.77 -15.43
N PHE A 283 3.69 16.19 -14.91
CA PHE A 283 4.84 16.67 -15.68
C PHE A 283 6.09 15.88 -15.32
N PHE A 284 7.03 15.83 -16.25
CA PHE A 284 8.35 15.21 -16.05
C PHE A 284 9.43 16.24 -16.38
N GLU A 285 10.42 16.39 -15.50
CA GLU A 285 11.61 17.23 -15.74
C GLU A 285 12.72 16.45 -16.46
N ASP A 286 13.86 17.07 -16.74
CA ASP A 286 14.98 16.44 -17.46
C ASP A 286 15.61 15.26 -16.70
N PHE A 287 16.27 14.38 -17.45
CA PHE A 287 16.95 13.22 -16.89
C PHE A 287 18.20 13.62 -16.11
N LYS A 288 18.44 12.90 -15.03
CA LYS A 288 19.70 12.92 -14.28
C LYS A 288 20.28 11.51 -14.26
N GLU A 289 21.48 11.36 -14.77
CA GLU A 289 22.19 10.07 -14.77
C GLU A 289 22.69 9.75 -13.35
N VAL A 290 22.47 8.50 -12.91
CA VAL A 290 22.99 7.98 -11.63
C VAL A 290 24.06 6.93 -11.86
N VAL A 291 23.83 6.03 -12.83
CA VAL A 291 24.83 5.05 -13.27
C VAL A 291 24.96 5.13 -14.78
N PRO A 292 26.16 5.38 -15.33
CA PRO A 292 26.39 5.44 -16.76
C PRO A 292 26.20 4.07 -17.42
N GLN A 293 26.05 4.08 -18.74
CA GLN A 293 26.00 2.88 -19.57
C GLN A 293 27.15 1.91 -19.23
N SER A 294 26.84 0.62 -19.06
CA SER A 294 27.84 -0.36 -18.63
C SER A 294 27.58 -1.77 -19.13
N SER A 295 28.66 -2.51 -19.39
CA SER A 295 28.59 -3.97 -19.58
C SER A 295 28.31 -4.74 -18.28
N ARG A 296 28.39 -4.07 -17.11
CA ARG A 296 28.07 -4.67 -15.81
C ARG A 296 26.56 -4.78 -15.67
N LEU A 297 26.07 -5.99 -15.41
CA LEU A 297 24.64 -6.24 -15.21
C LEU A 297 24.16 -5.49 -13.98
N THR A 298 23.17 -4.63 -14.14
CA THR A 298 22.44 -4.01 -13.02
C THR A 298 21.40 -5.00 -12.51
N SER A 299 21.64 -5.48 -11.31
CA SER A 299 20.89 -6.57 -10.68
C SER A 299 19.74 -6.09 -9.81
N CYS A 300 19.90 -4.93 -9.17
CA CYS A 300 18.89 -4.32 -8.33
C CYS A 300 18.95 -2.80 -8.41
N PHE A 301 17.78 -2.18 -8.30
CA PHE A 301 17.57 -0.75 -8.28
C PHE A 301 16.39 -0.45 -7.37
N ASP A 302 16.57 0.43 -6.38
CA ASP A 302 15.51 0.75 -5.42
C ASP A 302 15.62 2.17 -4.85
N PHE A 303 14.47 2.70 -4.41
CA PHE A 303 14.33 3.98 -3.73
C PHE A 303 13.86 3.81 -2.30
N ARG A 304 14.23 4.75 -1.42
CA ARG A 304 13.62 4.84 -0.09
C ARG A 304 13.52 6.28 0.40
N LEU A 305 12.36 6.66 0.94
CA LEU A 305 12.26 7.88 1.73
C LEU A 305 12.97 7.67 3.08
N LEU A 306 13.99 8.48 3.31
CA LEU A 306 14.72 8.57 4.57
C LEU A 306 13.93 9.46 5.54
N SER A 307 14.17 9.31 6.84
CA SER A 307 13.33 9.92 7.87
C SER A 307 13.25 11.45 7.87
N ASP A 308 14.19 12.12 7.22
CA ASP A 308 14.30 13.57 7.12
C ASP A 308 13.74 14.12 5.80
N GLY A 309 13.07 13.28 5.01
CA GLY A 309 12.47 13.64 3.73
C GLY A 309 13.41 13.53 2.53
N ALA A 310 14.68 13.16 2.74
CA ALA A 310 15.61 12.85 1.66
C ALA A 310 15.26 11.51 1.01
N ILE A 311 15.59 11.34 -0.28
CA ILE A 311 15.38 10.07 -0.98
C ILE A 311 16.72 9.36 -1.17
N GLY A 312 16.86 8.20 -0.54
CA GLY A 312 17.93 7.26 -0.76
C GLY A 312 17.75 6.52 -2.09
N VAL A 313 18.84 6.34 -2.82
CA VAL A 313 18.91 5.57 -4.06
C VAL A 313 19.96 4.49 -3.88
N CYS A 314 19.65 3.28 -4.30
CA CYS A 314 20.63 2.20 -4.34
C CYS A 314 20.57 1.49 -5.69
N VAL A 315 21.73 1.39 -6.33
CA VAL A 315 21.93 0.63 -7.56
C VAL A 315 23.01 -0.40 -7.31
N VAL A 316 22.71 -1.66 -7.59
CA VAL A 316 23.68 -2.73 -7.45
C VAL A 316 23.95 -3.39 -8.79
N SER A 317 25.17 -3.22 -9.26
CA SER A 317 25.67 -3.82 -10.50
C SER A 317 26.71 -4.88 -10.18
N THR A 318 27.11 -5.68 -11.18
CA THR A 318 28.15 -6.69 -10.99
C THR A 318 29.39 -6.12 -10.33
N ASN A 319 29.69 -6.58 -9.11
CA ASN A 319 30.82 -6.19 -8.26
C ASN A 319 30.84 -4.72 -7.81
N LYS A 320 29.75 -3.98 -7.96
CA LYS A 320 29.70 -2.54 -7.65
C LYS A 320 28.37 -2.15 -7.01
N LEU A 321 28.45 -1.34 -5.97
CA LEU A 321 27.31 -0.72 -5.33
C LEU A 321 27.41 0.79 -5.51
N SER A 322 26.39 1.40 -6.09
CA SER A 322 26.25 2.86 -6.19
C SER A 322 25.11 3.29 -5.27
N MET A 323 25.42 4.17 -4.32
CA MET A 323 24.46 4.75 -3.38
C MET A 323 24.30 6.22 -3.67
N GLY A 324 23.06 6.67 -3.72
CA GLY A 324 22.69 8.06 -3.92
C GLY A 324 21.87 8.60 -2.76
N ILE A 325 21.91 9.92 -2.59
CA ILE A 325 20.93 10.67 -1.83
C ILE A 325 20.46 11.85 -2.66
N ILE A 326 19.14 12.05 -2.69
CA ILE A 326 18.47 13.16 -3.36
C ILE A 326 17.92 14.11 -2.30
N ILE A 327 18.37 15.36 -2.33
CA ILE A 327 17.93 16.43 -1.42
C ILE A 327 17.55 17.63 -2.27
N GLY A 328 16.25 17.97 -2.31
CA GLY A 328 15.74 18.91 -3.31
C GLY A 328 16.08 18.40 -4.70
N ASP A 329 16.66 19.25 -5.56
CA ASP A 329 17.06 18.87 -6.93
C ASP A 329 18.49 18.31 -7.03
N ALA A 330 19.24 18.26 -5.93
CA ALA A 330 20.63 17.79 -5.95
C ALA A 330 20.69 16.27 -5.72
N ILE A 331 21.43 15.57 -6.57
CA ILE A 331 21.74 14.15 -6.42
C ILE A 331 23.22 14.01 -6.09
N LYS A 332 23.55 13.36 -4.98
CA LYS A 332 24.92 12.96 -4.63
C LYS A 332 25.03 11.46 -4.74
N VAL A 333 26.00 10.95 -5.50
CA VAL A 333 26.22 9.51 -5.71
C VAL A 333 27.62 9.12 -5.26
N LYS A 334 27.73 7.97 -4.62
CA LYS A 334 28.95 7.37 -4.11
C LYS A 334 29.00 5.91 -4.46
N GLU A 335 30.18 5.43 -4.81
CA GLU A 335 30.36 4.09 -5.35
C GLU A 335 31.33 3.28 -4.49
N SER A 336 31.07 1.99 -4.42
CA SER A 336 31.82 1.02 -3.63
C SER A 336 32.05 -0.26 -4.43
N ASP A 337 33.27 -0.77 -4.39
CA ASP A 337 33.59 -2.07 -4.96
C ASP A 337 33.19 -3.19 -3.98
N LEU A 338 32.39 -4.14 -4.44
CA LEU A 338 31.97 -5.30 -3.65
C LEU A 338 33.02 -6.43 -3.61
N LYS A 339 34.20 -6.22 -4.24
CA LYS A 339 35.38 -7.10 -4.34
C LYS A 339 35.06 -8.59 -4.12
N GLU A 340 34.77 -9.26 -5.24
CA GLU A 340 34.40 -10.69 -5.48
C GLU A 340 33.08 -10.76 -6.27
N THR A 341 32.89 -11.82 -7.04
CA THR A 341 31.76 -12.05 -7.95
C THR A 341 30.44 -12.22 -7.20
N PHE A 342 29.85 -11.10 -6.79
CA PHE A 342 28.45 -11.03 -6.34
C PHE A 342 27.56 -11.04 -7.59
N VAL A 343 27.42 -12.23 -8.20
CA VAL A 343 26.83 -12.37 -9.55
C VAL A 343 25.30 -12.31 -9.51
N ASN A 344 24.68 -12.86 -8.46
CA ASN A 344 23.25 -13.11 -8.41
C ASN A 344 22.63 -12.54 -7.14
N LEU A 345 22.30 -11.25 -7.18
CA LEU A 345 21.54 -10.60 -6.13
C LEU A 345 20.10 -11.08 -6.10
N VAL A 346 19.58 -11.20 -4.88
CA VAL A 346 18.22 -11.68 -4.65
C VAL A 346 17.40 -10.61 -3.92
N SER A 347 18.02 -9.86 -3.03
CA SER A 347 17.33 -8.78 -2.31
C SER A 347 18.28 -7.64 -1.94
N CYS A 348 17.77 -6.42 -2.05
CA CYS A 348 18.38 -5.19 -1.57
C CYS A 348 17.34 -4.45 -0.73
N ILE A 349 17.70 -4.06 0.49
CA ILE A 349 16.85 -3.22 1.34
C ILE A 349 17.64 -2.01 1.84
N GLN A 350 16.97 -0.86 1.90
CA GLN A 350 17.52 0.41 2.35
C GLN A 350 16.78 0.86 3.62
N TYR A 351 17.51 1.33 4.62
CA TYR A 351 16.92 1.91 5.84
C TYR A 351 17.85 2.93 6.49
N GLY A 352 17.32 3.75 7.39
CA GLY A 352 18.07 4.78 8.12
C GLY A 352 17.54 6.18 7.85
N ASP A 353 18.45 7.16 7.94
CA ASP A 353 18.17 8.59 7.78
C ASP A 353 19.21 9.25 6.85
N ALA A 354 19.08 10.54 6.55
CA ALA A 354 20.10 11.20 5.71
C ALA A 354 21.48 11.29 6.34
N LYS A 355 21.62 11.11 7.66
CA LYS A 355 22.96 11.04 8.28
C LYS A 355 23.55 9.66 8.08
N GLU A 356 22.81 8.61 8.40
CA GLU A 356 23.21 7.21 8.30
C GLU A 356 22.29 6.41 7.36
N HIS A 357 22.77 6.17 6.14
CA HIS A 357 22.10 5.33 5.16
C HIS A 357 22.65 3.90 5.23
N ASN A 358 21.79 2.94 5.58
CA ASN A 358 22.13 1.53 5.69
C ASN A 358 21.52 0.72 4.54
N VAL A 359 22.30 -0.23 4.02
CA VAL A 359 21.89 -1.15 2.94
C VAL A 359 22.18 -2.59 3.34
N ILE A 360 21.22 -3.49 3.14
CA ILE A 360 21.43 -4.93 3.29
C ILE A 360 21.23 -5.60 1.94
N LEU A 361 22.25 -6.34 1.50
CA LEU A 361 22.27 -7.12 0.28
C LEU A 361 22.35 -8.60 0.62
N SER A 362 21.59 -9.43 -0.08
CA SER A 362 21.70 -10.88 0.07
C SER A 362 21.57 -11.61 -1.26
N ASN A 363 22.20 -12.78 -1.36
CA ASN A 363 22.00 -13.71 -2.45
C ASN A 363 21.47 -15.07 -1.97
N GLN A 364 21.00 -15.92 -2.88
CA GLN A 364 20.51 -17.28 -2.59
C GLN A 364 21.64 -18.29 -2.27
N LEU A 365 22.90 -17.88 -2.42
CA LEU A 365 24.05 -18.77 -2.28
C LEU A 365 24.50 -18.86 -0.82
N LYS A 366 25.00 -17.75 -0.27
CA LYS A 366 25.57 -17.67 1.08
C LYS A 366 25.94 -16.27 1.55
N ASP A 367 25.95 -15.27 0.68
CA ASP A 367 26.52 -13.97 1.00
C ASP A 367 25.43 -13.02 1.52
N LEU A 368 25.74 -12.37 2.65
CA LEU A 368 25.00 -11.26 3.24
C LEU A 368 25.97 -10.09 3.39
N ILE A 369 25.64 -8.93 2.83
CA ILE A 369 26.42 -7.71 2.97
C ILE A 369 25.57 -6.69 3.71
N ILE A 370 26.10 -6.12 4.77
CA ILE A 370 25.52 -4.99 5.49
C ILE A 370 26.48 -3.83 5.31
N LEU A 371 25.98 -2.76 4.70
CA LEU A 371 26.73 -1.56 4.48
C LEU A 371 26.09 -0.39 5.22
N LYS A 372 26.93 0.42 5.85
CA LYS A 372 26.55 1.67 6.50
C LYS A 372 27.30 2.83 5.86
N TYR A 373 26.59 3.89 5.56
CA TYR A 373 27.16 5.07 4.93
C TYR A 373 26.76 6.34 5.68
N SER A 374 27.74 7.15 6.07
CA SER A 374 27.49 8.46 6.69
C SER A 374 27.69 9.59 5.69
N TRP A 375 26.61 10.34 5.39
CA TRP A 375 26.68 11.48 4.46
C TRP A 375 27.18 12.78 5.12
N CYS A 376 27.19 12.85 6.46
CA CYS A 376 27.50 14.08 7.20
C CYS A 376 28.87 14.08 7.87
N GLU A 377 29.34 12.92 8.34
CA GLU A 377 30.57 12.81 9.13
C GLU A 377 31.58 11.98 8.35
N SER A 378 32.56 12.65 7.73
CA SER A 378 33.74 12.06 7.08
C SER A 378 33.55 11.21 5.82
N ASP A 379 32.35 11.13 5.23
CA ASP A 379 32.11 10.38 3.98
C ASP A 379 32.54 8.89 4.14
N ASN A 380 32.40 8.38 5.36
CA ASN A 380 32.87 7.05 5.75
C ASN A 380 31.86 5.98 5.37
N MET A 381 32.39 4.89 4.81
CA MET A 381 31.62 3.72 4.41
C MET A 381 32.14 2.48 5.14
N GLU A 382 31.26 1.83 5.89
CA GLU A 382 31.56 0.58 6.57
C GLU A 382 30.84 -0.56 5.85
N LEU A 383 31.62 -1.50 5.29
CA LEU A 383 31.08 -2.67 4.59
C LEU A 383 31.42 -3.94 5.39
N HIS A 384 30.38 -4.65 5.81
CA HIS A 384 30.49 -5.91 6.52
C HIS A 384 29.93 -7.05 5.67
N LYS A 385 30.78 -8.03 5.37
CA LYS A 385 30.43 -9.21 4.58
C LYS A 385 30.35 -10.43 5.47
N PHE A 386 29.29 -11.21 5.31
CA PHE A 386 29.03 -12.41 6.06
C PHE A 386 28.70 -13.58 5.14
N ASP A 387 29.15 -14.78 5.54
CA ASP A 387 28.72 -16.05 4.98
C ASP A 387 27.59 -16.58 5.87
N TYR A 388 26.34 -16.29 5.51
CA TYR A 388 25.17 -16.68 6.29
C TYR A 388 24.92 -18.20 6.24
N SER A 389 25.65 -18.98 5.45
CA SER A 389 25.58 -20.44 5.50
C SER A 389 26.38 -21.04 6.67
N LYS A 390 27.13 -20.19 7.39
CA LYS A 390 27.93 -20.54 8.56
C LYS A 390 27.48 -19.72 9.76
N ARG A 391 27.96 -20.11 10.94
CA ARG A 391 27.80 -19.30 12.15
C ARG A 391 28.59 -18.01 11.99
N MET A 392 27.89 -16.89 12.06
CA MET A 392 28.45 -15.54 11.97
C MET A 392 28.71 -14.98 13.37
N GLU A 393 29.85 -14.34 13.58
CA GLU A 393 30.06 -13.52 14.76
C GLU A 393 29.18 -12.27 14.67
N ASN A 394 28.31 -12.04 15.66
CA ASN A 394 27.41 -10.90 15.64
C ASN A 394 28.10 -9.63 16.17
N SER A 395 29.20 -9.24 15.53
CA SER A 395 29.97 -8.03 15.89
C SER A 395 29.12 -6.75 15.82
N LEU A 396 28.10 -6.73 14.96
CA LEU A 396 27.20 -5.59 14.75
C LEU A 396 25.98 -5.59 15.68
N SER A 397 25.80 -6.60 16.54
CA SER A 397 24.58 -6.81 17.32
C SER A 397 23.27 -6.75 16.49
N ASN A 398 23.33 -7.12 15.21
CA ASN A 398 22.18 -7.05 14.31
C ASN A 398 21.21 -8.24 14.59
N PRO A 399 19.89 -8.00 14.79
CA PRO A 399 18.93 -9.08 15.01
C PRO A 399 18.83 -10.08 13.85
N LEU A 400 19.00 -9.62 12.60
CA LEU A 400 18.98 -10.47 11.40
C LEU A 400 20.07 -11.54 11.46
N ILE A 401 21.30 -11.17 11.86
CA ILE A 401 22.41 -12.11 12.06
C ILE A 401 22.08 -13.13 13.15
N SER A 402 21.40 -12.68 14.21
CA SER A 402 21.00 -13.55 15.33
C SER A 402 19.99 -14.60 14.87
N LYS A 403 18.96 -14.20 14.12
CA LYS A 403 17.94 -15.10 13.55
C LYS A 403 18.54 -16.07 12.54
N LEU A 404 19.41 -15.61 11.64
CA LEU A 404 20.11 -16.48 10.69
C LEU A 404 20.99 -17.53 11.40
N ASN A 405 21.70 -17.13 12.45
CA ASN A 405 22.47 -18.06 13.27
C ASN A 405 21.56 -19.09 13.97
N GLU A 406 20.37 -18.70 14.42
CA GLU A 406 19.38 -19.61 15.01
C GLU A 406 18.88 -20.65 14.00
N ILE A 407 18.47 -20.20 12.81
CA ILE A 407 17.99 -21.07 11.73
C ILE A 407 19.07 -22.09 11.36
N ASN A 408 20.33 -21.66 11.24
CA ASN A 408 21.45 -22.53 10.86
C ASN A 408 21.91 -23.50 11.95
N LYS A 409 21.38 -23.44 13.19
CA LYS A 409 21.71 -24.43 14.22
C LYS A 409 21.27 -25.83 13.83
N THR A 410 20.15 -25.94 13.12
CA THR A 410 19.51 -27.23 12.81
C THR A 410 19.97 -27.78 11.47
N ASN A 411 20.08 -26.94 10.44
CA ASN A 411 20.46 -27.32 9.08
C ASN A 411 20.94 -26.09 8.29
N LYS A 412 21.65 -26.28 7.18
CA LYS A 412 22.04 -25.17 6.30
C LYS A 412 20.81 -24.53 5.66
N SER A 413 20.62 -23.23 5.85
CA SER A 413 19.55 -22.48 5.21
C SER A 413 19.99 -21.84 3.88
N SER A 414 19.01 -21.52 3.03
CA SER A 414 19.16 -20.55 1.94
C SER A 414 18.12 -19.46 2.06
N LEU A 415 18.57 -18.22 1.90
CA LEU A 415 17.70 -17.05 1.78
C LEU A 415 17.08 -17.03 0.38
N ILE A 416 15.75 -17.01 0.30
CA ILE A 416 15.01 -16.88 -0.95
C ILE A 416 14.74 -15.42 -1.27
N SER A 417 14.41 -14.63 -0.25
CA SER A 417 14.01 -13.22 -0.40
C SER A 417 14.05 -12.50 0.94
N ILE A 418 14.18 -11.18 0.85
CA ILE A 418 14.06 -10.26 1.96
C ILE A 418 13.24 -9.07 1.49
N ALA A 419 12.25 -8.64 2.27
CA ALA A 419 11.51 -7.41 2.03
C ALA A 419 11.37 -6.59 3.30
N LEU A 420 11.49 -5.27 3.16
CA LEU A 420 11.31 -4.31 4.23
C LEU A 420 9.82 -4.11 4.51
N HIS A 421 9.44 -4.11 5.79
CA HIS A 421 8.11 -3.67 6.21
C HIS A 421 7.92 -2.18 5.89
N PRO A 422 6.74 -1.71 5.47
CA PRO A 422 6.56 -0.31 5.08
C PRO A 422 6.99 0.70 6.15
N SER A 423 6.82 0.38 7.44
CA SER A 423 7.32 1.20 8.56
C SER A 423 8.84 1.35 8.63
N GLY A 424 9.62 0.51 7.95
CA GLY A 424 11.08 0.50 8.01
C GLY A 424 11.67 -0.12 9.28
N ALA A 425 10.84 -0.65 10.19
CA ALA A 425 11.29 -1.22 11.47
C ALA A 425 11.60 -2.73 11.41
N PHE A 426 10.94 -3.44 10.49
CA PHE A 426 10.99 -4.89 10.40
C PHE A 426 11.41 -5.33 9.01
N VAL A 427 12.00 -6.50 8.97
CA VAL A 427 12.36 -7.21 7.76
C VAL A 427 11.65 -8.55 7.76
N SER A 428 10.95 -8.81 6.67
CA SER A 428 10.45 -10.14 6.35
C SER A 428 11.50 -10.90 5.56
N MET A 429 11.65 -12.18 5.87
CA MET A 429 12.68 -13.04 5.30
C MET A 429 12.08 -14.39 4.96
N VAL A 430 12.10 -14.74 3.67
CA VAL A 430 11.70 -16.07 3.21
C VAL A 430 12.95 -16.93 3.07
N HIS A 431 12.97 -18.09 3.72
CA HIS A 431 14.11 -19.00 3.72
C HIS A 431 13.68 -20.45 3.55
N THR A 432 14.59 -21.28 3.04
CA THR A 432 14.39 -22.74 3.02
C THR A 432 15.49 -23.43 3.79
N ILE A 433 15.15 -24.55 4.42
CA ILE A 433 16.14 -25.45 5.00
C ILE A 433 16.62 -26.40 3.89
N LYS A 434 17.92 -26.39 3.56
CA LYS A 434 18.51 -27.33 2.59
C LYS A 434 18.57 -28.71 3.23
N GLN A 435 17.79 -29.66 2.71
CA GLN A 435 17.98 -31.07 3.02
C GLN A 435 19.28 -31.58 2.38
N PRO A 436 20.08 -32.41 3.09
CA PRO A 436 21.38 -32.89 2.61
C PRO A 436 21.31 -33.87 1.42
N TYR A 437 20.14 -34.41 1.10
CA TYR A 437 19.90 -35.26 -0.07
C TYR A 437 18.74 -34.70 -0.91
N VAL A 438 19.03 -34.29 -2.14
CA VAL A 438 18.01 -33.89 -3.12
C VAL A 438 17.83 -35.07 -4.08
N ASP A 439 16.75 -35.83 -3.92
CA ASP A 439 16.29 -36.72 -4.98
C ASP A 439 15.72 -35.84 -6.10
N THR A 440 16.44 -35.76 -7.22
CA THR A 440 16.11 -34.86 -8.35
C THR A 440 14.79 -35.22 -9.03
N ARG A 441 14.17 -36.34 -8.66
CA ARG A 441 12.90 -36.83 -9.20
C ARG A 441 11.66 -36.18 -8.59
N THR A 442 11.77 -35.56 -7.41
CA THR A 442 10.68 -34.84 -6.75
C THR A 442 11.12 -33.45 -6.34
N SER A 443 11.27 -32.55 -7.32
CA SER A 443 11.55 -31.12 -7.12
C SER A 443 10.39 -30.33 -6.47
N ALA A 444 9.43 -31.03 -5.84
CA ALA A 444 8.13 -30.51 -5.44
C ALA A 444 8.03 -30.05 -3.97
N ASP A 445 8.91 -30.49 -3.07
CA ASP A 445 8.72 -30.28 -1.62
C ASP A 445 9.92 -29.60 -0.97
N LYS A 446 10.19 -28.34 -1.33
CA LYS A 446 10.97 -27.47 -0.44
C LYS A 446 9.99 -26.70 0.44
N GLU A 447 9.96 -27.03 1.72
CA GLU A 447 9.29 -26.18 2.69
C GLU A 447 10.07 -24.87 2.79
N ALA A 448 9.37 -23.77 2.48
CA ALA A 448 9.84 -22.43 2.74
C ALA A 448 9.19 -21.92 4.02
N SER A 449 9.89 -21.07 4.74
CA SER A 449 9.42 -20.45 5.96
C SER A 449 9.59 -18.94 5.87
N LEU A 450 8.63 -18.22 6.43
CA LEU A 450 8.66 -16.78 6.58
C LEU A 450 9.02 -16.43 8.03
N SER A 451 10.09 -15.67 8.20
CA SER A 451 10.45 -15.02 9.45
C SER A 451 10.21 -13.52 9.37
N ILE A 452 9.87 -12.89 10.49
CA ILE A 452 9.87 -11.43 10.63
C ILE A 452 10.85 -11.07 11.74
N VAL A 453 11.76 -10.15 11.44
CA VAL A 453 12.87 -9.79 12.31
C VAL A 453 12.94 -8.27 12.44
N PRO A 454 13.11 -7.71 13.65
CA PRO A 454 13.37 -6.28 13.80
C PRO A 454 14.74 -5.91 13.20
N LEU A 455 14.85 -4.72 12.60
CA LEU A 455 16.12 -4.23 12.05
C LEU A 455 17.10 -3.78 13.14
N THR A 456 16.59 -3.20 14.21
CA THR A 456 17.38 -2.66 15.32
C THR A 456 16.97 -3.33 16.64
N ARG A 457 17.92 -3.44 17.58
CA ARG A 457 17.63 -3.89 18.95
C ARG A 457 17.15 -2.78 19.87
N THR A 458 17.34 -1.51 19.47
CA THR A 458 16.93 -0.35 20.25
C THR A 458 15.42 -0.21 20.24
N ASN A 459 14.85 0.21 21.38
CA ASN A 459 13.45 0.62 21.49
C ASN A 459 13.19 1.67 20.42
N LEU A 460 12.49 1.27 19.37
CA LEU A 460 12.05 2.20 18.36
C LEU A 460 11.07 3.15 19.04
N PRO A 461 11.22 4.48 18.94
CA PRO A 461 10.23 5.39 19.49
C PRO A 461 8.94 5.08 18.76
N VAL A 462 8.02 4.43 19.44
CA VAL A 462 6.82 3.89 18.80
C VAL A 462 6.04 5.06 18.20
N ASP A 463 5.98 6.19 18.90
CA ASP A 463 5.42 7.45 18.40
C ASP A 463 6.03 7.88 17.06
N SER A 464 7.32 7.68 16.80
CA SER A 464 7.93 8.03 15.51
C SER A 464 7.56 7.08 14.37
N ILE A 465 7.19 5.83 14.67
CA ILE A 465 6.70 4.85 13.70
C ILE A 465 5.21 5.08 13.44
N LEU A 466 4.47 5.36 14.52
CA LEU A 466 3.04 5.59 14.54
C LEU A 466 2.66 6.93 13.90
N ASN A 467 3.43 8.00 14.15
CA ASN A 467 3.20 9.33 13.59
C ASN A 467 3.54 9.42 12.09
N ARG A 468 4.20 8.40 11.52
CA ARG A 468 4.46 8.28 10.08
C ARG A 468 3.37 7.51 9.33
N TRP A 469 2.28 7.17 10.01
CA TRP A 469 1.19 6.47 9.36
C TRP A 469 0.39 7.40 8.48
N SER A 470 0.32 7.07 7.19
CA SER A 470 -0.63 7.71 6.31
C SER A 470 -2.05 7.35 6.78
N ILE A 471 -2.96 8.31 6.65
CA ILE A 471 -4.41 8.09 6.74
C ILE A 471 -4.89 6.92 5.87
N ASN A 472 -4.15 6.60 4.80
CA ASN A 472 -4.50 5.55 3.87
C ASN A 472 -4.22 4.16 4.46
N TYR A 473 -3.38 4.07 5.48
CA TYR A 473 -3.04 2.79 6.09
C TYR A 473 -4.23 2.20 6.84
N ARG A 474 -4.51 0.92 6.56
CA ARG A 474 -5.61 0.17 7.16
C ARG A 474 -5.38 -0.09 8.64
N ALA A 475 -6.47 -0.27 9.39
CA ALA A 475 -6.37 -0.61 10.81
C ALA A 475 -5.68 -1.97 11.01
N SER A 476 -5.92 -2.93 10.12
CA SER A 476 -5.25 -4.24 10.17
C SER A 476 -3.72 -4.12 10.09
N TYR A 477 -3.20 -3.23 9.25
CA TYR A 477 -1.75 -2.95 9.14
C TYR A 477 -1.21 -2.30 10.42
N LYS A 478 -1.94 -1.31 10.93
CA LYS A 478 -1.60 -0.59 12.17
C LYS A 478 -1.53 -1.54 13.36
N ASN A 479 -2.55 -2.39 13.51
CA ASN A 479 -2.64 -3.42 14.54
C ASN A 479 -1.51 -4.47 14.38
N GLN A 480 -1.27 -4.96 13.16
CA GLN A 480 -0.15 -5.87 12.87
C GLN A 480 1.20 -5.26 13.26
N THR A 481 1.46 -4.00 12.90
CA THR A 481 2.69 -3.29 13.25
C THR A 481 2.85 -3.13 14.75
N TYR A 482 1.77 -2.76 15.45
CA TYR A 482 1.76 -2.66 16.91
C TYR A 482 2.08 -4.00 17.58
N MET A 483 1.47 -5.10 17.13
CA MET A 483 1.72 -6.43 17.69
C MET A 483 3.16 -6.90 17.44
N LEU A 484 3.73 -6.58 16.27
CA LEU A 484 5.14 -6.82 15.99
C LEU A 484 6.05 -6.06 16.96
N LEU A 485 5.77 -4.78 17.21
CA LEU A 485 6.55 -3.96 18.16
C LEU A 485 6.45 -4.52 19.58
N LYS A 486 5.23 -4.85 20.04
CA LYS A 486 4.99 -5.45 21.36
C LYS A 486 5.75 -6.78 21.55
N SER A 487 5.86 -7.58 20.49
CA SER A 487 6.60 -8.85 20.52
C SER A 487 8.11 -8.71 20.73
N VAL A 488 8.67 -7.53 20.43
CA VAL A 488 10.10 -7.23 20.61
C VAL A 488 10.39 -6.64 21.98
N ASP A 489 9.53 -5.73 22.45
CA ASP A 489 9.80 -4.93 23.67
C ASP A 489 9.18 -5.54 24.95
N GLY A 490 8.22 -6.49 24.84
CA GLY A 490 7.71 -7.32 25.96
C GLY A 490 6.90 -6.60 27.04
N GLU A 491 7.28 -5.36 27.40
CA GLU A 491 6.65 -4.46 28.39
C GLU A 491 6.16 -3.17 27.71
N MET A 492 5.81 -3.23 26.42
CA MET A 492 5.37 -2.08 25.65
C MET A 492 3.94 -1.65 26.04
N ASP A 493 3.79 -1.09 27.24
CA ASP A 493 2.68 -0.22 27.58
C ASP A 493 2.94 1.09 26.85
N LEU A 494 2.44 1.18 25.60
CA LEU A 494 2.37 2.43 24.88
C LEU A 494 1.61 3.43 25.74
N LYS A 495 2.32 4.31 26.46
CA LYS A 495 1.73 5.50 27.06
C LYS A 495 1.50 6.53 25.96
N LEU A 496 0.62 6.17 25.03
CA LEU A 496 0.10 7.15 24.09
C LEU A 496 -0.57 8.24 24.92
N GLU A 497 -0.09 9.47 24.78
CA GLU A 497 -0.74 10.60 25.41
C GLU A 497 -2.16 10.72 24.85
N LYS A 498 -3.13 11.02 25.73
CA LYS A 498 -4.49 11.27 25.27
C LYS A 498 -4.44 12.46 24.30
N PRO A 499 -4.88 12.30 23.04
CA PRO A 499 -4.84 13.39 22.09
C PRO A 499 -5.71 14.57 22.57
N PRO A 500 -5.33 15.81 22.25
CA PRO A 500 -6.10 16.99 22.62
C PRO A 500 -7.48 16.96 21.97
N GLU A 501 -8.45 17.64 22.60
CA GLU A 501 -9.79 17.78 22.03
C GLU A 501 -9.75 18.69 20.78
N LEU A 502 -10.39 18.23 19.70
CA LEU A 502 -10.60 19.04 18.51
C LEU A 502 -11.55 20.20 18.80
N LYS A 503 -11.06 21.43 18.65
CA LYS A 503 -11.86 22.66 18.68
C LYS A 503 -12.15 23.09 17.25
N ILE A 504 -13.40 23.41 16.97
CA ILE A 504 -13.87 23.74 15.63
C ILE A 504 -14.63 25.06 15.72
N ASP A 505 -14.16 26.04 14.97
CA ASP A 505 -14.75 27.37 14.89
C ASP A 505 -15.42 27.54 13.52
N PHE A 506 -16.73 27.76 13.51
CA PHE A 506 -17.48 28.02 12.28
C PHE A 506 -17.39 29.50 11.88
N THR A 507 -17.00 29.77 10.63
CA THR A 507 -17.14 31.09 10.00
C THR A 507 -18.62 31.45 9.80
N ASP A 508 -18.92 32.69 9.42
CA ASP A 508 -20.32 33.16 9.24
C ASP A 508 -20.97 32.67 7.94
N GLU A 509 -20.17 32.21 6.97
CA GLU A 509 -20.67 31.63 5.73
C GLU A 509 -21.02 30.16 5.93
N LYS A 510 -22.15 29.70 5.36
CA LYS A 510 -22.59 28.29 5.45
C LYS A 510 -21.59 27.38 4.72
N PRO A 511 -20.82 26.55 5.45
CA PRO A 511 -19.81 25.71 4.85
C PRO A 511 -20.41 24.39 4.33
N ASN A 512 -19.63 23.67 3.52
CA ASN A 512 -19.96 22.30 3.12
C ASN A 512 -19.67 21.35 4.30
N LEU A 513 -20.72 20.72 4.85
CA LEU A 513 -20.60 19.82 6.00
C LEU A 513 -19.68 18.62 5.70
N THR A 514 -19.71 18.08 4.48
CA THR A 514 -18.85 16.97 4.07
C THR A 514 -17.37 17.34 4.17
N GLU A 515 -17.00 18.53 3.68
CA GLU A 515 -15.62 19.02 3.71
C GLU A 515 -15.12 19.26 5.14
N ILE A 516 -15.99 19.77 6.02
CA ILE A 516 -15.65 19.97 7.44
C ILE A 516 -15.42 18.64 8.14
N LEU A 517 -16.32 17.67 7.94
CA LEU A 517 -16.18 16.33 8.53
C LEU A 517 -14.90 15.66 8.02
N GLN A 518 -14.62 15.73 6.72
CA GLN A 518 -13.40 15.16 6.14
C GLN A 518 -12.14 15.84 6.68
N THR A 519 -12.09 17.17 6.70
CA THR A 519 -10.93 17.92 7.21
C THR A 519 -10.64 17.61 8.67
N ASN A 520 -11.67 17.60 9.52
CA ASN A 520 -11.50 17.47 10.98
C ASN A 520 -11.40 16.04 11.47
N LEU A 521 -12.04 15.08 10.80
CA LEU A 521 -12.07 13.69 11.24
C LEU A 521 -11.16 12.80 10.42
N TYR A 522 -11.06 13.03 9.11
CA TYR A 522 -10.28 12.17 8.22
C TYR A 522 -8.84 12.66 8.08
N LEU A 523 -8.64 13.92 7.68
CA LEU A 523 -7.32 14.52 7.41
C LEU A 523 -6.60 15.01 8.67
N SER A 524 -7.28 15.09 9.81
CA SER A 524 -6.68 15.55 11.07
C SER A 524 -5.76 14.52 11.70
N GLN A 525 -4.52 14.92 11.95
CA GLN A 525 -3.53 14.15 12.70
C GLN A 525 -4.02 13.81 14.12
N ILE A 526 -4.78 14.72 14.77
CA ILE A 526 -5.37 14.48 16.10
C ILE A 526 -6.38 13.33 16.04
N SER A 527 -7.24 13.33 15.02
CA SER A 527 -8.22 12.26 14.82
C SER A 527 -7.55 10.93 14.49
N GLU A 528 -6.47 10.94 13.73
CA GLU A 528 -5.67 9.75 13.44
C GLU A 528 -5.00 9.18 14.69
N SER A 529 -4.37 10.03 15.50
CA SER A 529 -3.81 9.61 16.81
C SER A 529 -4.89 9.04 17.72
N THR A 530 -6.11 9.60 17.69
CA THR A 530 -7.25 9.09 18.48
C THR A 530 -7.73 7.71 18.00
N ARG A 531 -7.78 7.49 16.67
CA ARG A 531 -8.09 6.16 16.09
C ARG A 531 -7.09 5.11 16.53
N LEU A 532 -5.82 5.44 16.43
CA LEU A 532 -4.73 4.57 16.83
C LEU A 532 -4.77 4.26 18.32
N TYR A 533 -4.99 5.27 19.16
CA TYR A 533 -5.21 5.09 20.59
C TYR A 533 -6.35 4.12 20.88
N SER A 534 -7.48 4.28 20.17
CA SER A 534 -8.66 3.42 20.30
C SER A 534 -8.39 1.98 19.85
N LEU A 535 -7.63 1.82 18.75
CA LEU A 535 -7.24 0.51 18.20
C LEU A 535 -6.35 -0.28 19.17
N VAL A 536 -5.41 0.39 19.83
CA VAL A 536 -4.40 -0.26 20.68
C VAL A 536 -4.86 -0.45 22.12
N GLN A 537 -5.45 0.58 22.74
CA GLN A 537 -5.81 0.56 24.16
C GLN A 537 -7.26 0.14 24.43
N SER A 538 -8.02 -0.24 23.40
CA SER A 538 -9.45 -0.55 23.53
C SER A 538 -10.25 0.57 24.19
N PHE A 539 -9.80 1.83 24.01
CA PHE A 539 -10.38 2.97 24.70
C PHE A 539 -11.77 3.31 24.14
N GLU A 540 -12.64 3.89 24.97
CA GLU A 540 -13.96 4.32 24.56
C GLU A 540 -13.87 5.34 23.42
N SER A 541 -14.25 4.85 22.24
CA SER A 541 -14.44 5.52 20.96
C SER A 541 -15.35 6.76 20.97
N GLN A 542 -15.78 7.21 22.15
CA GLN A 542 -16.70 8.33 22.34
C GLN A 542 -16.10 9.68 21.97
N ASN A 543 -14.78 9.89 22.05
CA ASN A 543 -14.21 11.22 21.78
C ASN A 543 -14.45 11.64 20.33
N LEU A 544 -14.17 10.77 19.36
CA LEU A 544 -14.41 11.07 17.94
C LEU A 544 -15.91 11.18 17.62
N LEU A 545 -16.74 10.37 18.27
CA LEU A 545 -18.19 10.50 18.16
C LEU A 545 -18.68 11.85 18.71
N LYS A 546 -18.14 12.31 19.84
CA LYS A 546 -18.42 13.63 20.42
C LYS A 546 -17.93 14.75 19.49
N THR A 547 -16.81 14.57 18.79
CA THR A 547 -16.36 15.51 17.76
C THR A 547 -17.37 15.58 16.61
N ILE A 548 -17.83 14.45 16.07
CA ILE A 548 -18.90 14.42 15.05
C ILE A 548 -20.15 15.14 15.56
N ALA A 549 -20.62 14.75 16.74
CA ALA A 549 -21.80 15.32 17.35
C ALA A 549 -21.66 16.85 17.51
N SER A 550 -20.50 17.33 17.96
CA SER A 550 -20.21 18.74 18.13
C SER A 550 -20.25 19.49 16.80
N ILE A 551 -19.63 18.95 15.74
CA ILE A 551 -19.68 19.54 14.38
C ILE A 551 -21.12 19.65 13.90
N VAL A 552 -21.87 18.55 13.97
CA VAL A 552 -23.23 18.46 13.40
C VAL A 552 -24.20 19.34 14.17
N VAL A 553 -24.16 19.34 15.51
CA VAL A 553 -25.01 20.19 16.34
C VAL A 553 -24.72 21.66 16.09
N GLN A 554 -23.45 22.08 16.10
CA GLN A 554 -23.08 23.47 15.79
C GLN A 554 -23.50 23.89 14.38
N TYR A 555 -23.37 22.99 13.40
CA TYR A 555 -23.81 23.24 12.03
C TYR A 555 -25.32 23.49 11.96
N ILE A 556 -26.10 22.58 12.56
CA ILE A 556 -27.58 22.70 12.59
C ILE A 556 -27.99 23.97 13.31
N ASP A 557 -27.43 24.26 14.49
CA ASP A 557 -27.80 25.43 15.28
C ASP A 557 -27.51 26.76 14.58
N LYS A 558 -26.45 26.82 13.75
CA LYS A 558 -26.02 28.05 13.07
C LYS A 558 -26.67 28.23 11.70
N PHE A 559 -26.90 27.14 10.95
CA PHE A 559 -27.21 27.21 9.52
C PHE A 559 -28.50 26.51 9.08
N GLU A 560 -29.17 25.80 9.98
CA GLU A 560 -30.43 25.09 9.70
C GLU A 560 -31.54 25.54 10.65
N GLU A 561 -32.78 25.32 10.23
CA GLU A 561 -33.96 25.49 11.10
C GLU A 561 -34.46 24.12 11.54
N LEU A 562 -34.37 23.82 12.83
CA LEU A 562 -34.66 22.49 13.40
C LEU A 562 -36.06 21.96 13.01
N ASP A 563 -37.08 22.82 13.01
CA ASP A 563 -38.46 22.42 12.67
C ASP A 563 -38.64 22.11 11.16
N LYS A 564 -37.69 22.51 10.31
CA LYS A 564 -37.70 22.19 8.86
C LYS A 564 -36.94 20.91 8.52
N LEU A 565 -36.16 20.37 9.46
CA LEU A 565 -35.43 19.11 9.25
C LEU A 565 -36.40 17.93 9.20
N GLU A 566 -35.98 16.84 8.57
CA GLU A 566 -36.73 15.57 8.61
C GLU A 566 -36.64 14.92 9.99
N ASP A 567 -37.61 14.07 10.31
CA ASP A 567 -37.69 13.39 11.62
C ASP A 567 -36.42 12.56 11.93
N LEU A 568 -35.83 11.95 10.90
CA LEU A 568 -34.55 11.23 11.02
C LEU A 568 -33.42 12.15 11.49
N ASP A 569 -33.30 13.34 10.89
CA ASP A 569 -32.25 14.31 11.21
C ASP A 569 -32.48 14.96 12.58
N ARG A 570 -33.74 15.21 12.95
CA ARG A 570 -34.10 15.69 14.30
C ARG A 570 -33.74 14.66 15.37
N LEU A 571 -34.04 13.37 15.16
CA LEU A 571 -33.68 12.33 16.12
C LEU A 571 -32.15 12.20 16.28
N MET A 572 -31.40 12.32 15.18
CA MET A 572 -29.94 12.37 15.21
C MET A 572 -29.45 13.58 16.02
N TYR A 573 -30.01 14.77 15.76
CA TYR A 573 -29.69 15.99 16.50
C TYR A 573 -29.92 15.82 18.01
N TYR A 574 -31.09 15.35 18.43
CA TYR A 574 -31.38 15.13 19.85
C TYR A 574 -30.45 14.10 20.50
N SER A 575 -30.15 13.00 19.80
CA SER A 575 -29.18 12.00 20.26
C SER A 575 -27.79 12.60 20.48
N TYR A 576 -27.36 13.51 19.59
CA TYR A 576 -26.10 14.24 19.73
C TYR A 576 -26.13 15.28 20.84
N CYS A 577 -27.20 16.07 20.99
CA CYS A 577 -27.33 17.00 22.10
C CYS A 577 -27.26 16.27 23.43
N LYS A 578 -27.91 15.11 23.55
CA LYS A 578 -27.84 14.26 24.74
C LYS A 578 -26.41 13.76 25.00
N LEU A 579 -25.71 13.24 23.99
CA LEU A 579 -24.31 12.83 24.11
C LEU A 579 -23.38 13.98 24.57
N LEU A 580 -23.66 15.21 24.14
CA LEU A 580 -22.89 16.41 24.48
C LEU A 580 -23.33 17.07 25.80
N ASN A 581 -24.35 16.55 26.49
CA ASN A 581 -25.01 17.20 27.62
C ASN A 581 -25.50 18.63 27.32
N LYS A 582 -25.94 18.86 26.08
CA LYS A 582 -26.51 20.14 25.63
C LYS A 582 -28.03 20.13 25.84
N PRO A 583 -28.62 21.19 26.42
CA PRO A 583 -30.08 21.25 26.58
C PRO A 583 -30.78 21.36 25.22
N PHE A 584 -31.93 20.69 25.09
CA PHE A 584 -32.82 20.74 23.93
C PHE A 584 -34.27 20.62 24.40
N GLU A 585 -35.22 21.00 23.54
CA GLU A 585 -36.65 20.80 23.82
C GLU A 585 -37.07 19.38 23.47
N THR A 586 -37.61 18.66 24.45
CA THR A 586 -38.08 17.28 24.28
C THR A 586 -39.26 17.23 23.30
N LYS A 587 -39.13 16.43 22.24
CA LYS A 587 -40.20 16.12 21.29
C LYS A 587 -40.21 14.63 20.99
N THR A 588 -41.40 14.06 20.86
CA THR A 588 -41.57 12.70 20.33
C THR A 588 -41.36 12.73 18.82
N ILE A 589 -40.49 11.86 18.32
CA ILE A 589 -40.19 11.73 16.90
C ILE A 589 -40.70 10.37 16.41
N ASN A 590 -41.42 10.39 15.29
CA ASN A 590 -42.00 9.19 14.70
C ASN A 590 -41.19 8.81 13.46
N LEU A 591 -40.66 7.60 13.43
CA LEU A 591 -39.93 7.07 12.28
C LEU A 591 -40.76 5.99 11.59
N THR A 592 -40.97 6.16 10.29
CA THR A 592 -41.64 5.15 9.45
C THR A 592 -40.60 4.18 8.91
N ILE A 593 -40.76 2.89 9.20
CA ILE A 593 -39.88 1.81 8.77
C ILE A 593 -40.55 1.12 7.58
N ILE A 594 -40.13 1.50 6.38
CA ILE A 594 -40.76 1.04 5.13
C ILE A 594 -40.70 -0.48 4.98
N GLU A 595 -39.59 -1.11 5.38
CA GLU A 595 -39.37 -2.56 5.21
C GLU A 595 -40.26 -3.43 6.11
N LEU A 596 -40.64 -2.89 7.27
CA LEU A 596 -41.48 -3.56 8.25
C LEU A 596 -42.94 -3.10 8.21
N ASP A 597 -43.25 -2.11 7.34
CA ASP A 597 -44.55 -1.44 7.25
C ASP A 597 -45.07 -1.02 8.63
N CYS A 598 -44.19 -0.43 9.45
CA CYS A 598 -44.53 0.02 10.80
C CYS A 598 -43.98 1.42 11.11
N THR A 599 -44.51 2.02 12.17
CA THR A 599 -44.02 3.29 12.72
C THR A 599 -43.57 3.04 14.15
N GLU A 600 -42.36 3.46 14.46
CA GLU A 600 -41.81 3.42 15.81
C GLU A 600 -41.64 4.85 16.32
N SER A 601 -42.06 5.10 17.55
CA SER A 601 -42.06 6.42 18.17
C SER A 601 -40.94 6.48 19.20
N PHE A 602 -40.13 7.54 19.16
CA PHE A 602 -39.00 7.72 20.06
C PHE A 602 -39.16 9.01 20.84
N ASP A 603 -39.10 8.91 22.16
CA ASP A 603 -38.93 10.06 23.03
C ASP A 603 -37.45 10.42 23.09
N ALA A 604 -37.12 11.71 22.92
CA ALA A 604 -35.75 12.20 22.98
C ALA A 604 -35.15 12.08 24.40
N ASP A 605 -35.99 12.10 25.45
CA ASP A 605 -35.54 12.06 26.84
C ASP A 605 -35.22 10.64 27.35
N SER A 606 -35.87 9.59 26.84
CA SER A 606 -35.72 8.19 27.34
C SER A 606 -34.44 7.47 26.88
N GLN A 607 -33.53 8.19 26.23
CA GLN A 607 -32.42 7.65 25.45
C GLN A 607 -31.06 7.61 26.18
N ASP A 608 -30.97 6.97 27.35
CA ASP A 608 -29.73 7.00 28.16
C ASP A 608 -28.62 6.06 27.63
N ASP A 609 -28.98 5.02 26.88
CA ASP A 609 -28.02 4.07 26.32
C ASP A 609 -27.55 4.49 24.91
N MET A 610 -26.23 4.48 24.72
CA MET A 610 -25.55 4.78 23.46
C MET A 610 -25.51 3.60 22.50
N SER A 611 -25.77 2.38 23.00
CA SER A 611 -25.74 1.15 22.21
C SER A 611 -27.12 0.71 21.76
N THR A 612 -28.16 1.01 22.55
CA THR A 612 -29.55 0.66 22.26
C THR A 612 -30.50 1.85 22.44
N ILE A 613 -31.61 1.81 21.71
CA ILE A 613 -32.71 2.76 21.83
C ILE A 613 -34.00 1.97 21.92
N VAL A 614 -34.87 2.34 22.87
CA VAL A 614 -36.16 1.68 23.06
C VAL A 614 -37.25 2.61 22.55
N SER A 615 -38.10 2.10 21.68
CA SER A 615 -39.27 2.83 21.21
C SER A 615 -40.39 2.87 22.26
N LEU A 616 -41.36 3.77 22.10
CA LEU A 616 -42.53 3.85 22.98
C LEU A 616 -43.42 2.61 22.86
N GLU A 617 -43.30 1.87 21.75
CA GLU A 617 -43.93 0.58 21.51
C GLU A 617 -43.26 -0.56 22.29
N GLY A 618 -42.11 -0.31 22.93
CA GLY A 618 -41.39 -1.27 23.78
C GLY A 618 -40.34 -2.12 23.05
N HIS A 619 -40.02 -1.79 21.80
CA HIS A 619 -39.02 -2.50 21.01
C HIS A 619 -37.62 -1.92 21.21
N GLY A 620 -36.65 -2.78 21.53
CA GLY A 620 -35.24 -2.40 21.69
C GLY A 620 -34.46 -2.54 20.39
N TRP A 621 -33.92 -1.43 19.89
CA TRP A 621 -33.15 -1.35 18.66
C TRP A 621 -31.68 -1.04 18.95
N ARG A 622 -30.76 -1.62 18.18
CA ARG A 622 -29.35 -1.22 18.24
C ARG A 622 -29.17 0.13 17.56
N ARG A 623 -28.25 0.95 18.04
CA ARG A 623 -27.92 2.23 17.43
C ARG A 623 -26.80 2.14 16.39
N CYS A 624 -26.90 2.98 15.37
CA CYS A 624 -25.84 3.30 14.43
C CYS A 624 -24.66 3.90 15.20
N GLY A 625 -23.45 3.38 14.99
CA GLY A 625 -22.28 3.85 15.72
C GLY A 625 -21.89 5.30 15.45
N ILE A 626 -22.29 5.86 14.30
CA ILE A 626 -21.99 7.25 13.92
C ILE A 626 -23.16 8.19 14.26
N THR A 627 -24.36 7.90 13.77
CA THR A 627 -25.51 8.81 13.87
C THR A 627 -26.35 8.60 15.13
N LEU A 628 -26.10 7.52 15.88
CA LEU A 628 -26.89 7.08 17.03
C LEU A 628 -28.36 6.79 16.73
N LEU A 629 -28.74 6.78 15.45
CA LEU A 629 -30.08 6.42 15.01
C LEU A 629 -30.33 4.92 15.18
N PRO A 630 -31.58 4.49 15.44
CA PRO A 630 -31.95 3.08 15.44
C PRO A 630 -31.63 2.39 14.10
N MET A 631 -31.09 1.17 14.18
CA MET A 631 -30.83 0.32 13.02
C MET A 631 -32.01 -0.62 12.76
N PHE A 632 -32.87 -0.23 11.81
CA PHE A 632 -34.05 -0.99 11.41
C PHE A 632 -33.79 -1.97 10.26
N ASP A 633 -32.89 -1.62 9.34
CA ASP A 633 -32.61 -2.38 8.11
C ASP A 633 -31.56 -3.47 8.36
N THR A 634 -31.68 -4.56 7.61
CA THR A 634 -30.68 -5.62 7.46
C THR A 634 -29.40 -5.17 6.74
N LYS A 635 -29.46 -4.18 5.85
CA LYS A 635 -28.34 -3.63 5.05
C LYS A 635 -27.48 -2.66 5.87
N ILE A 636 -26.85 -3.18 6.93
CA ILE A 636 -25.94 -2.43 7.78
C ILE A 636 -24.51 -2.59 7.23
N LYS A 637 -23.79 -1.48 7.07
CA LYS A 637 -22.35 -1.55 6.82
C LYS A 637 -21.63 -1.79 8.15
N ARG A 638 -20.74 -2.78 8.23
CA ARG A 638 -20.00 -3.09 9.46
C ARG A 638 -18.51 -2.90 9.28
N CYS A 639 -17.88 -2.27 10.25
CA CYS A 639 -16.43 -2.11 10.26
C CYS A 639 -15.72 -3.47 10.24
N GLY A 640 -14.73 -3.65 9.36
CA GLY A 640 -13.93 -4.88 9.26
C GLY A 640 -13.15 -5.21 10.54
N GLU A 641 -12.72 -4.19 11.29
CA GLU A 641 -11.91 -4.36 12.51
C GLU A 641 -12.80 -4.39 13.76
N CYS A 642 -13.38 -3.25 14.14
CA CYS A 642 -14.14 -3.11 15.38
C CYS A 642 -15.61 -3.59 15.30
N GLN A 643 -16.09 -4.01 14.12
CA GLN A 643 -17.46 -4.51 13.91
C GLN A 643 -18.59 -3.50 14.18
N THR A 644 -18.28 -2.23 14.43
CA THR A 644 -19.27 -1.15 14.58
C THR A 644 -20.16 -1.08 13.34
N GLY A 645 -21.48 -1.08 13.57
CA GLY A 645 -22.49 -1.00 12.52
C GLY A 645 -22.88 0.44 12.21
N VAL A 646 -23.03 0.74 10.92
CA VAL A 646 -23.46 2.04 10.39
C VAL A 646 -24.57 1.82 9.38
N LEU A 647 -25.58 2.69 9.43
CA LEU A 647 -26.73 2.66 8.54
C LEU A 647 -26.33 2.87 7.07
N ASN A 648 -27.05 2.25 6.15
CA ASN A 648 -26.98 2.56 4.73
C ASN A 648 -28.21 3.39 4.33
N ILE A 649 -28.10 4.73 4.41
CA ILE A 649 -29.24 5.62 4.18
C ILE A 649 -29.35 5.92 2.68
N GLU A 650 -30.45 5.54 2.05
CA GLU A 650 -30.69 5.78 0.61
C GLU A 650 -31.24 7.19 0.35
N GLN A 651 -32.13 7.68 1.23
CA GLN A 651 -32.80 8.99 1.09
C GLN A 651 -31.85 10.16 1.40
N PRO A 652 -31.92 11.28 0.65
CA PRO A 652 -31.08 12.44 0.89
C PRO A 652 -31.45 13.14 2.22
N SER A 653 -30.55 13.12 3.19
CA SER A 653 -30.72 13.74 4.52
C SER A 653 -29.38 14.18 5.11
N LEU A 654 -29.39 14.98 6.19
CA LEU A 654 -28.15 15.33 6.90
C LEU A 654 -27.49 14.08 7.49
N ALA A 655 -28.28 13.14 8.01
CA ALA A 655 -27.78 11.86 8.50
C ALA A 655 -27.05 11.06 7.40
N LYS A 656 -27.55 11.10 6.16
CA LYS A 656 -26.85 10.51 5.00
C LYS A 656 -25.51 11.19 4.76
N ILE A 657 -25.47 12.53 4.79
CA ILE A 657 -24.21 13.29 4.64
C ILE A 657 -23.20 12.89 5.71
N VAL A 658 -23.61 12.79 6.98
CA VAL A 658 -22.72 12.41 8.09
C VAL A 658 -22.15 11.00 7.90
N VAL A 659 -22.97 10.04 7.45
CA VAL A 659 -22.53 8.66 7.20
C VAL A 659 -21.62 8.58 5.98
N ASP A 660 -21.98 9.23 4.87
CA ASP A 660 -21.26 9.12 3.59
C ASP A 660 -20.01 10.01 3.53
N ALA A 661 -19.90 11.03 4.39
CA ALA A 661 -18.70 11.87 4.48
C ALA A 661 -17.45 11.07 4.90
N LEU A 662 -17.63 9.93 5.57
CA LEU A 662 -16.57 9.16 6.20
C LEU A 662 -16.41 7.82 5.48
N ALA A 663 -15.44 7.76 4.57
CA ALA A 663 -15.15 6.56 3.78
C ALA A 663 -14.59 5.37 4.60
N ILE A 664 -14.03 5.65 5.78
CA ILE A 664 -13.50 4.66 6.73
C ILE A 664 -14.17 4.80 8.09
N CYS A 665 -14.03 3.77 8.91
CA CYS A 665 -14.49 3.76 10.28
C CYS A 665 -13.76 4.82 11.08
N VAL A 666 -14.53 5.78 11.60
CA VAL A 666 -14.00 6.87 12.41
C VAL A 666 -13.27 6.35 13.64
N PHE A 667 -13.62 5.18 14.15
CA PHE A 667 -13.09 4.68 15.43
C PHE A 667 -11.74 3.99 15.32
N CYS A 668 -11.48 3.27 14.23
CA CYS A 668 -10.26 2.48 14.08
C CYS A 668 -9.55 2.68 12.74
N GLY A 669 -10.19 3.36 11.80
CA GLY A 669 -9.66 3.59 10.45
C GLY A 669 -9.84 2.41 9.47
N GLU A 670 -10.49 1.31 9.89
CA GLU A 670 -10.82 0.21 8.99
C GLU A 670 -12.08 0.52 8.18
N GLN A 671 -12.34 -0.18 7.10
CA GLN A 671 -13.52 0.11 6.27
C GLN A 671 -14.80 -0.51 6.76
N TYR A 672 -15.90 0.09 6.31
CA TYR A 672 -17.23 -0.47 6.44
C TYR A 672 -17.54 -1.41 5.27
N LEU A 673 -17.78 -2.68 5.58
CA LEU A 673 -18.19 -3.72 4.64
C LEU A 673 -19.71 -3.87 4.67
N LEU A 674 -20.37 -3.84 3.52
CA LEU A 674 -21.76 -4.27 3.39
C LEU A 674 -21.84 -5.75 3.76
N ARG A 675 -22.68 -6.09 4.75
CA ARG A 675 -22.94 -7.47 5.16
C ARG A 675 -24.36 -7.89 4.85
#